data_AF-A0A5J4YN85-F1
#
_entry.id   AF-A0A5J4YN85-F1
#
_cell.length_a   1.000
_cell.length_b   1.000
_cell.length_c   1.000
_cell.angle_alpha   90.00
_cell.angle_beta   90.00
_cell.angle_gamma   90.00
#
_symmetry.space_group_name_H-M   'P 1'
#
loop_
_entity.id
_entity.type
_entity.pdbx_description
1 polymer ?
#
loop_
_entity_poly.entity_id
_entity_poly.type
_entity_poly.pdbx_seq_one_letter_code
_entity_poly.pdbx_strand_id
1 'polypeptide(L)'
;MKTPVGFVGVSSGACVRPVVRSAQGPSQNGAVRVGVAAGRTCRKAAVRDLAMTMSSPASSAGKHADAQPDASKKSAAFFSNHTYLAPHEVPELLASGSEDAQSMRVRFERMIRTAQDEICAAIEKLDGKAKFRQDAWSRSGGGGGIARVLTDGAVFEKAGVNVSVVYGVMPPEAIKAATERGVARDAGFKEGEPVPYFACGISSVMHPRNPMAPTVHFNYRYFETDGGVWWFGGGTDLTPSYLFEDDIKHFHGTYKKVCDKHDPELFPKFKAWCDRYFTITHRGEMRGMGGIFFDDFNDRSPEQHLAFSTDACNAFLDAYVPIVQRRKDLEYSPKQKEWQQIRRGRYVEFNLVYDRGTIFGLKTGGRIESILMSLPETARWEYDHHPEEGSWEAKTLECMKNPVDWVLAACFSLPELERPAIYRFLLHHHGLVPKISFWRTFKAARPAIAMGDSVSYETAEFYPPSEDTDLLIDALRADLARLRATCRARPVGASVIVELGSGSGAVLHALACTQRTCGAPPDECRARLLDDELTQCRPLFFATDVNSAAMAKLREMQCRCQLTDVELVQADLLEFWAAPQSAVASAGAGSASCVSLERHVQLDVLVFNPPYVATDQQEFAHALEQRDIYASWAGGENGAQVILRFVQQIANVMADGGLVYLLMLDVNRPLQIAELMKANGFQGECIETRTTGIERLSVWRFTYSSVESNASHFTREILRSR
;
A
#
# COMPACT_ATOMS: atom_id res chain seq x y z
N MET A 1 -49.39 55.89 -21.75
CA MET A 1 -49.38 57.10 -20.90
C MET A 1 -47.93 57.43 -20.55
N LYS A 2 -47.45 58.55 -21.11
CA LYS A 2 -46.38 59.47 -20.66
C LYS A 2 -45.10 58.92 -19.99
N THR A 3 -44.03 58.86 -20.78
CA THR A 3 -42.64 59.35 -20.52
C THR A 3 -42.62 60.87 -20.20
N PRO A 4 -41.47 61.60 -20.01
CA PRO A 4 -40.01 61.27 -19.98
C PRO A 4 -39.28 61.97 -18.79
N VAL A 5 -37.94 62.06 -18.58
CA VAL A 5 -36.78 62.64 -19.33
C VAL A 5 -35.52 62.39 -18.43
N GLY A 6 -34.26 62.20 -18.85
CA GLY A 6 -33.57 62.34 -20.14
C GLY A 6 -32.10 61.86 -20.06
N PHE A 7 -31.53 61.39 -21.19
CA PHE A 7 -30.55 62.08 -22.08
C PHE A 7 -29.09 61.86 -21.60
N VAL A 8 -28.05 61.39 -22.32
CA VAL A 8 -27.62 61.09 -23.73
C VAL A 8 -26.33 60.24 -23.58
N GLY A 9 -25.82 59.35 -24.43
CA GLY A 9 -26.17 58.84 -25.75
C GLY A 9 -24.94 58.13 -26.40
N VAL A 10 -25.24 57.34 -27.44
CA VAL A 10 -24.43 57.06 -28.65
C VAL A 10 -23.25 56.05 -28.61
N SER A 11 -23.60 54.80 -28.95
CA SER A 11 -23.07 53.88 -30.00
C SER A 11 -21.57 53.71 -30.32
N SER A 12 -21.14 52.43 -30.27
CA SER A 12 -20.37 51.61 -31.23
C SER A 12 -19.26 52.22 -32.13
N GLY A 13 -18.13 51.51 -32.24
CA GLY A 13 -17.31 51.53 -33.47
C GLY A 13 -15.86 51.11 -33.27
N ALA A 14 -15.45 50.08 -33.98
CA ALA A 14 -14.11 49.50 -34.00
C ALA A 14 -13.11 50.25 -34.91
N CYS A 15 -11.83 49.88 -34.74
CA CYS A 15 -10.74 49.89 -35.71
C CYS A 15 -9.89 51.18 -35.86
N VAL A 16 -8.55 51.04 -35.69
CA VAL A 16 -7.50 51.29 -36.70
C VAL A 16 -6.08 51.22 -36.06
N ARG A 17 -5.19 50.44 -36.68
CA ARG A 17 -3.71 50.32 -36.50
C ARG A 17 -2.97 51.57 -37.06
N PRO A 18 -1.70 51.90 -36.70
CA PRO A 18 -0.45 51.30 -37.25
C PRO A 18 0.67 51.06 -36.17
N VAL A 19 1.51 50.01 -36.14
CA VAL A 19 2.61 49.49 -37.01
C VAL A 19 4.02 50.09 -36.73
N VAL A 20 4.96 49.20 -36.32
CA VAL A 20 6.45 49.14 -36.59
C VAL A 20 7.42 50.02 -35.74
N ARG A 21 8.61 49.62 -35.22
CA ARG A 21 9.56 48.48 -35.38
C ARG A 21 10.61 48.41 -34.20
N SER A 22 11.06 47.19 -33.84
CA SER A 22 12.42 46.63 -33.51
C SER A 22 13.54 47.50 -32.84
N ALA A 23 14.52 47.04 -32.02
CA ALA A 23 15.23 45.75 -31.89
C ALA A 23 16.21 45.69 -30.65
N GLN A 24 16.60 44.45 -30.28
CA GLN A 24 17.91 43.95 -29.75
C GLN A 24 18.42 44.20 -28.30
N GLY A 25 18.95 43.10 -27.69
CA GLY A 25 19.45 42.92 -26.31
C GLY A 25 20.89 43.38 -26.04
N PRO A 26 21.80 42.65 -25.33
CA PRO A 26 21.71 41.31 -24.67
C PRO A 26 22.42 41.18 -23.28
N SER A 27 22.38 39.96 -22.68
CA SER A 27 23.45 39.20 -21.95
C SER A 27 24.28 39.82 -20.79
N GLN A 28 24.94 39.16 -19.83
CA GLN A 28 25.25 37.77 -19.44
C GLN A 28 26.09 37.84 -18.12
N ASN A 29 26.12 36.73 -17.35
CA ASN A 29 27.25 36.19 -16.53
C ASN A 29 27.86 37.04 -15.38
N GLY A 30 28.35 36.46 -14.27
CA GLY A 30 28.61 35.06 -13.97
C GLY A 30 29.03 34.81 -12.51
N ALA A 31 28.57 33.69 -11.98
CA ALA A 31 29.30 32.57 -11.37
C ALA A 31 30.71 32.75 -10.73
N VAL A 32 30.88 32.07 -9.57
CA VAL A 32 31.91 31.05 -9.23
C VAL A 32 32.71 31.23 -7.90
N ARG A 33 32.56 30.19 -7.05
CA ARG A 33 33.47 29.52 -6.05
C ARG A 33 33.89 30.15 -4.71
N VAL A 34 33.36 29.50 -3.66
CA VAL A 34 34.05 28.63 -2.65
C VAL A 34 35.57 28.76 -2.50
N GLY A 35 36.01 29.02 -1.27
CA GLY A 35 37.37 28.79 -0.78
C GLY A 35 37.43 28.59 0.73
N VAL A 36 37.76 27.37 1.15
CA VAL A 36 38.07 26.96 2.53
C VAL A 36 39.52 27.34 2.84
N ALA A 37 39.80 27.91 4.03
CA ALA A 37 41.10 27.77 4.69
C ALA A 37 41.02 28.13 6.18
N ALA A 38 41.42 27.17 7.02
CA ALA A 38 41.63 27.31 8.45
C ALA A 38 42.96 28.00 8.76
N GLY A 39 43.06 28.66 9.93
CA GLY A 39 44.37 28.88 10.54
C GLY A 39 44.51 30.05 11.52
N ARG A 40 44.59 29.69 12.81
CA ARG A 40 45.52 30.23 13.83
C ARG A 40 45.13 31.50 14.62
N THR A 41 44.66 31.20 15.85
CA THR A 41 45.23 31.57 17.16
C THR A 41 45.32 33.03 17.63
N CYS A 42 44.83 33.18 18.87
CA CYS A 42 45.41 33.90 20.02
C CYS A 42 44.79 35.25 20.45
N ARG A 43 44.09 35.14 21.58
CA ARG A 43 44.26 35.88 22.85
C ARG A 43 43.49 37.19 23.11
N LYS A 44 42.81 37.11 24.26
CA LYS A 44 42.57 38.12 25.32
C LYS A 44 41.53 39.19 24.99
N ALA A 45 40.39 39.13 25.70
CA ALA A 45 40.07 39.93 26.90
C ALA A 45 39.30 41.20 26.48
N ALA A 46 38.27 41.71 27.14
CA ALA A 46 37.56 41.46 28.39
C ALA A 46 36.12 42.04 28.17
N VAL A 47 35.10 41.84 29.00
CA VAL A 47 34.80 42.65 30.20
C VAL A 47 33.31 42.35 30.56
N ARG A 48 33.06 41.99 31.84
CA ARG A 48 31.87 42.25 32.71
C ARG A 48 30.46 41.76 32.27
N ASP A 49 29.58 41.28 33.16
CA ASP A 49 29.30 41.65 34.56
C ASP A 49 28.75 40.49 35.44
N LEU A 50 29.04 40.58 36.75
CA LEU A 50 28.37 40.10 38.00
C LEU A 50 27.63 38.73 37.99
N ALA A 51 28.06 37.65 38.69
CA ALA A 51 28.24 37.40 40.13
C ALA A 51 27.00 37.77 40.98
N MET A 52 26.35 36.90 41.76
CA MET A 52 26.86 36.27 43.00
C MET A 52 25.78 35.34 43.66
N THR A 53 26.13 34.09 44.03
CA THR A 53 26.17 33.46 45.41
C THR A 53 24.82 33.08 46.08
N MET A 54 24.64 32.05 46.94
CA MET A 54 25.45 30.98 47.57
C MET A 54 24.55 29.96 48.31
N SER A 55 25.08 28.75 48.48
CA SER A 55 24.93 27.65 49.49
C SER A 55 23.88 27.64 50.61
N SER A 56 23.46 26.40 50.95
CA SER A 56 22.83 25.91 52.20
C SER A 56 23.56 26.23 53.51
N PRO A 57 22.88 26.04 54.68
CA PRO A 57 23.33 25.02 55.64
C PRO A 57 22.19 24.30 56.42
N ALA A 58 22.56 23.32 57.27
CA ALA A 58 21.68 22.36 57.94
C ALA A 58 21.48 22.56 59.47
N SER A 59 20.38 21.95 59.96
CA SER A 59 20.09 21.37 61.31
C SER A 59 19.52 22.23 62.46
N SER A 60 18.38 21.79 63.02
CA SER A 60 18.19 21.34 64.43
C SER A 60 16.72 21.00 64.73
N ALA A 61 16.51 20.10 65.70
CA ALA A 61 15.24 19.45 66.06
C ALA A 61 14.37 20.26 67.05
N GLY A 62 13.05 20.10 67.00
CA GLY A 62 12.09 20.61 68.01
C GLY A 62 10.64 20.17 67.75
N LYS A 63 9.95 19.77 68.81
CA LYS A 63 8.65 19.06 68.88
C LYS A 63 7.39 19.95 68.70
N HIS A 64 6.25 19.28 68.49
CA HIS A 64 4.83 19.70 68.65
C HIS A 64 4.27 20.57 67.49
N ALA A 65 3.03 20.44 67.02
CA ALA A 65 1.81 19.80 67.55
C ALA A 65 0.87 19.42 66.39
N ASP A 66 -0.06 18.50 66.67
CA ASP A 66 -1.22 18.17 65.84
C ASP A 66 -1.97 19.42 65.37
N ALA A 67 -2.20 19.51 64.05
CA ALA A 67 -3.22 20.34 63.46
C ALA A 67 -4.10 19.44 62.57
N GLN A 68 -5.28 19.09 63.07
CA GLN A 68 -6.34 18.50 62.26
C GLN A 68 -6.69 19.45 61.10
N PRO A 69 -6.80 18.96 59.85
CA PRO A 69 -7.32 19.79 58.79
C PRO A 69 -8.84 19.95 58.93
N ASP A 70 -9.22 21.21 59.05
CA ASP A 70 -10.57 21.77 59.05
C ASP A 70 -11.43 21.19 57.91
N ALA A 71 -12.53 20.54 58.30
CA ALA A 71 -13.51 19.93 57.44
C ALA A 71 -14.48 20.98 56.86
N SER A 72 -14.01 21.91 56.03
CA SER A 72 -14.93 22.87 55.39
C SER A 72 -14.35 23.59 54.17
N LYS A 73 -13.85 22.83 53.17
CA LYS A 73 -13.71 23.29 51.77
C LYS A 73 -13.60 22.07 50.86
N LYS A 74 -14.74 21.60 50.35
CA LYS A 74 -14.77 20.63 49.24
C LYS A 74 -14.26 21.33 47.98
N SER A 75 -12.96 21.31 47.74
CA SER A 75 -12.47 21.39 46.36
C SER A 75 -12.97 20.13 45.66
N ALA A 76 -13.72 20.29 44.58
CA ALA A 76 -14.17 19.18 43.75
C ALA A 76 -12.92 18.53 43.13
N ALA A 77 -12.43 17.50 43.80
CA ALA A 77 -11.29 16.72 43.34
C ALA A 77 -11.72 16.01 42.06
N PHE A 78 -11.06 16.31 40.94
CA PHE A 78 -11.32 15.78 39.59
C PHE A 78 -10.90 14.29 39.45
N PHE A 79 -11.12 13.48 40.49
CA PHE A 79 -10.68 12.10 40.56
C PHE A 79 -11.85 11.15 40.30
N SER A 80 -11.87 10.57 39.08
CA SER A 80 -12.43 9.26 38.71
C SER A 80 -13.61 8.75 39.57
N ASN A 81 -14.85 8.90 39.07
CA ASN A 81 -16.09 8.33 39.63
C ASN A 81 -16.21 6.79 39.45
N HIS A 82 -15.09 6.07 39.48
CA HIS A 82 -15.03 4.63 39.26
C HIS A 82 -14.88 3.88 40.59
N THR A 83 -15.64 2.81 40.77
CA THR A 83 -15.58 1.94 41.95
C THR A 83 -14.94 0.61 41.55
N TYR A 84 -13.96 0.14 42.33
CA TYR A 84 -13.38 -1.17 42.12
C TYR A 84 -14.35 -2.27 42.52
N LEU A 85 -14.41 -3.33 41.72
CA LEU A 85 -15.19 -4.53 42.01
C LEU A 85 -14.23 -5.62 42.48
N ALA A 86 -14.54 -6.25 43.62
CA ALA A 86 -13.83 -7.45 44.02
C ALA A 86 -14.11 -8.59 43.03
N PRO A 87 -13.23 -9.61 42.90
CA PRO A 87 -13.39 -10.68 41.90
C PRO A 87 -14.75 -11.39 41.92
N HIS A 88 -15.37 -11.55 43.10
CA HIS A 88 -16.68 -12.19 43.27
C HIS A 88 -17.86 -11.25 42.97
N GLU A 89 -17.61 -9.95 42.82
CA GLU A 89 -18.59 -8.91 42.49
C GLU A 89 -18.60 -8.58 41.00
N VAL A 90 -17.66 -9.14 40.21
CA VAL A 90 -17.61 -8.93 38.76
C VAL A 90 -18.79 -9.67 38.14
N PRO A 91 -19.73 -8.95 37.51
CA PRO A 91 -20.91 -9.59 36.96
C PRO A 91 -20.56 -10.37 35.69
N GLU A 92 -21.38 -11.37 35.37
CA GLU A 92 -21.27 -12.14 34.12
C GLU A 92 -21.37 -11.23 32.89
N LEU A 93 -22.27 -10.25 32.95
CA LEU A 93 -22.43 -9.17 31.98
C LEU A 93 -22.35 -7.81 32.69
N LEU A 94 -21.61 -6.87 32.10
CA LEU A 94 -21.54 -5.46 32.51
C LEU A 94 -22.66 -4.65 31.87
N ALA A 95 -23.24 -5.10 30.75
CA ALA A 95 -24.51 -4.60 30.24
C ALA A 95 -25.61 -4.75 31.30
N SER A 96 -26.63 -3.90 31.23
CA SER A 96 -27.69 -3.91 32.25
C SER A 96 -28.39 -5.27 32.32
N GLY A 97 -28.66 -5.78 33.52
CA GLY A 97 -29.22 -7.13 33.75
C GLY A 97 -30.64 -7.35 33.22
N SER A 98 -31.26 -6.35 32.59
CA SER A 98 -32.58 -6.41 31.96
C SER A 98 -32.54 -6.61 30.45
N GLU A 99 -31.35 -6.76 29.84
CA GLU A 99 -31.24 -6.90 28.39
C GLU A 99 -31.53 -8.31 27.89
N ASP A 100 -32.16 -8.38 26.71
CA ASP A 100 -32.35 -9.64 25.98
C ASP A 100 -31.00 -10.29 25.68
N ALA A 101 -30.86 -11.58 26.01
CA ALA A 101 -29.65 -12.35 25.75
C ALA A 101 -29.27 -12.43 24.27
N GLN A 102 -30.21 -12.18 23.36
CA GLN A 102 -29.98 -12.11 21.91
C GLN A 102 -29.71 -10.69 21.40
N SER A 103 -29.72 -9.67 22.27
CA SER A 103 -29.40 -8.29 21.87
C SER A 103 -27.98 -8.18 21.31
N MET A 104 -27.75 -7.19 20.45
CA MET A 104 -26.41 -6.94 19.92
C MET A 104 -25.42 -6.58 21.04
N ARG A 105 -25.87 -5.81 22.05
CA ARG A 105 -25.09 -5.44 23.24
C ARG A 105 -24.53 -6.66 23.98
N VAL A 106 -25.41 -7.63 24.31
CA VAL A 106 -25.03 -8.83 25.06
C VAL A 106 -24.15 -9.75 24.21
N ARG A 107 -24.49 -9.95 22.93
CA ARG A 107 -23.69 -10.78 22.01
C ARG A 107 -22.28 -10.22 21.80
N PHE A 108 -22.14 -8.91 21.60
CA PHE A 108 -20.84 -8.28 21.42
C PHE A 108 -20.03 -8.28 22.73
N GLU A 109 -20.65 -8.00 23.88
CA GLU A 109 -19.97 -8.07 25.18
C GLU A 109 -19.39 -9.47 25.43
N ARG A 110 -20.17 -10.53 25.18
CA ARG A 110 -19.70 -11.91 25.34
C ARG A 110 -18.50 -12.20 24.43
N MET A 111 -18.58 -11.80 23.16
CA MET A 111 -17.48 -11.97 22.20
C MET A 111 -16.19 -11.32 22.70
N ILE A 112 -16.23 -10.06 23.15
CA ILE A 112 -15.02 -9.36 23.60
C ILE A 112 -14.48 -9.87 24.94
N ARG A 113 -15.33 -10.39 25.83
CA ARG A 113 -14.91 -11.04 27.08
C ARG A 113 -14.20 -12.36 26.82
N THR A 114 -14.77 -13.20 25.95
CA THR A 114 -14.12 -14.43 25.50
C THR A 114 -12.76 -14.14 24.86
N ALA A 115 -12.70 -13.14 23.96
CA ALA A 115 -11.44 -12.72 23.36
C ALA A 115 -10.43 -12.24 24.40
N GLN A 116 -10.84 -11.46 25.41
CA GLN A 116 -9.95 -11.04 26.51
C GLN A 116 -9.38 -12.24 27.29
N ASP A 117 -10.19 -13.26 27.58
CA ASP A 117 -9.75 -14.48 28.25
C ASP A 117 -8.74 -15.27 27.43
N GLU A 118 -9.06 -15.56 26.17
CA GLU A 118 -8.21 -16.33 25.26
C GLU A 118 -6.89 -15.62 24.97
N ILE A 119 -6.94 -14.30 24.72
CA ILE A 119 -5.75 -13.50 24.44
C ILE A 119 -4.85 -13.42 25.67
N CYS A 120 -5.40 -13.13 26.85
CA CYS A 120 -4.59 -13.09 28.07
C CYS A 120 -3.92 -14.43 28.34
N ALA A 121 -4.65 -15.55 28.23
CA ALA A 121 -4.08 -16.88 28.44
C ALA A 121 -2.95 -17.21 27.45
N ALA A 122 -3.12 -16.89 26.17
CA ALA A 122 -2.10 -17.11 25.15
C ALA A 122 -0.84 -16.26 25.39
N ILE A 123 -1.02 -15.00 25.80
CA ILE A 123 0.09 -14.07 26.07
C ILE A 123 0.84 -14.44 27.36
N GLU A 124 0.15 -14.86 28.43
CA GLU A 124 0.83 -15.38 29.64
C GLU A 124 1.65 -16.63 29.33
N LYS A 125 1.11 -17.54 28.51
CA LYS A 125 1.83 -18.73 28.06
C LYS A 125 3.07 -18.36 27.24
N LEU A 126 2.95 -17.36 26.37
CA LEU A 126 4.07 -16.88 25.55
C LEU A 126 5.14 -16.18 26.39
N ASP A 127 4.75 -15.43 27.42
CA ASP A 127 5.67 -14.74 28.34
C ASP A 127 6.40 -15.73 29.27
N GLY A 128 5.67 -16.66 29.87
CA GLY A 128 6.21 -17.69 30.77
C GLY A 128 6.67 -17.20 32.14
N LYS A 129 6.68 -15.89 32.42
CA LYS A 129 7.08 -15.30 33.73
C LYS A 129 5.93 -14.54 34.39
N ALA A 130 5.44 -13.47 33.76
CA ALA A 130 4.44 -12.59 34.35
C ALA A 130 3.00 -13.02 34.02
N LYS A 131 2.06 -12.56 34.83
CA LYS A 131 0.62 -12.76 34.65
C LYS A 131 -0.11 -11.43 34.57
N PHE A 132 -1.27 -11.41 33.93
CA PHE A 132 -2.14 -10.26 33.93
C PHE A 132 -2.75 -10.07 35.31
N ARG A 133 -2.57 -8.87 35.87
CA ARG A 133 -3.37 -8.38 36.98
C ARG A 133 -4.71 -7.88 36.44
N GLN A 134 -5.80 -8.40 36.99
CA GLN A 134 -7.16 -7.97 36.66
C GLN A 134 -7.65 -6.91 37.65
N ASP A 135 -8.09 -5.77 37.12
CA ASP A 135 -8.77 -4.71 37.84
C ASP A 135 -10.16 -4.48 37.20
N ALA A 136 -11.20 -5.02 37.85
CA ALA A 136 -12.59 -4.77 37.45
C ALA A 136 -13.14 -3.51 38.13
N TRP A 137 -13.97 -2.76 37.41
CA TRP A 137 -14.51 -1.50 37.89
C TRP A 137 -15.91 -1.21 37.34
N SER A 138 -16.67 -0.42 38.08
CA SER A 138 -17.97 0.13 37.67
C SER A 138 -17.93 1.67 37.70
N ARG A 139 -18.91 2.32 37.09
CA ARG A 139 -19.06 3.77 37.12
C ARG A 139 -20.47 4.19 37.55
N SER A 140 -20.57 5.32 38.25
CA SER A 140 -21.87 5.87 38.67
C SER A 140 -22.81 6.20 37.50
N GLY A 141 -22.25 6.53 36.33
CA GLY A 141 -23.00 6.82 35.11
C GLY A 141 -23.51 5.59 34.35
N GLY A 142 -23.35 4.36 34.88
CA GLY A 142 -23.83 3.12 34.27
C GLY A 142 -22.74 2.33 33.52
N GLY A 143 -22.62 1.03 33.79
CA GLY A 143 -21.60 0.15 33.20
C GLY A 143 -20.28 0.13 33.97
N GLY A 144 -19.20 -0.26 33.30
CA GLY A 144 -17.89 -0.53 33.90
C GLY A 144 -16.88 -1.10 32.91
N GLY A 145 -15.92 -1.85 33.43
CA GLY A 145 -14.90 -2.51 32.61
C GLY A 145 -14.02 -3.47 33.39
N ILE A 146 -13.21 -4.22 32.65
CA ILE A 146 -12.22 -5.15 33.17
C ILE A 146 -10.90 -4.80 32.49
N ALA A 147 -10.00 -4.19 33.25
CA ALA A 147 -8.64 -3.94 32.81
C ALA A 147 -7.76 -5.13 33.18
N ARG A 148 -6.99 -5.67 32.23
CA ARG A 148 -5.98 -6.69 32.51
C ARG A 148 -4.62 -6.15 32.07
N VAL A 149 -3.69 -6.01 33.01
CA VAL A 149 -2.35 -5.46 32.75
C VAL A 149 -1.27 -6.43 33.23
N LEU A 150 -0.34 -6.77 32.35
CA LEU A 150 0.88 -7.52 32.62
C LEU A 150 2.06 -6.55 32.57
N THR A 151 2.90 -6.60 33.59
CA THR A 151 4.13 -5.79 33.72
C THR A 151 5.29 -6.66 34.17
N ASP A 152 6.51 -6.27 33.80
CA ASP A 152 7.75 -6.99 34.14
C ASP A 152 7.76 -8.48 33.70
N GLY A 153 7.18 -8.75 32.53
CA GLY A 153 7.28 -10.04 31.87
C GLY A 153 8.67 -10.36 31.33
N ALA A 154 8.90 -11.62 31.00
CA ALA A 154 10.13 -12.04 30.34
C ALA A 154 10.14 -11.62 28.87
N VAL A 155 8.98 -11.65 28.22
CA VAL A 155 8.80 -11.28 26.81
C VAL A 155 8.19 -9.90 26.68
N PHE A 156 7.16 -9.61 27.48
CA PHE A 156 6.46 -8.34 27.45
C PHE A 156 6.91 -7.46 28.61
N GLU A 157 7.44 -6.29 28.30
CA GLU A 157 7.74 -5.29 29.33
C GLU A 157 6.43 -4.76 29.93
N LYS A 158 5.46 -4.48 29.05
CA LYS A 158 4.10 -4.10 29.41
C LYS A 158 3.12 -4.60 28.35
N ALA A 159 2.02 -5.20 28.79
CA ALA A 159 0.90 -5.56 27.93
C ALA A 159 -0.39 -5.28 28.67
N GLY A 160 -1.41 -4.77 27.97
CA GLY A 160 -2.74 -4.69 28.56
C GLY A 160 -3.84 -4.97 27.56
N VAL A 161 -4.91 -5.58 28.08
CA VAL A 161 -6.10 -5.98 27.33
C VAL A 161 -7.29 -5.54 28.16
N ASN A 162 -7.96 -4.48 27.72
CA ASN A 162 -9.03 -3.82 28.46
C ASN A 162 -10.37 -4.03 27.77
N VAL A 163 -11.36 -4.51 28.52
CA VAL A 163 -12.78 -4.53 28.12
C VAL A 163 -13.48 -3.38 28.84
N SER A 164 -14.33 -2.65 28.12
CA SER A 164 -15.21 -1.63 28.70
C SER A 164 -16.61 -1.77 28.13
N VAL A 165 -17.62 -1.62 28.99
CA VAL A 165 -19.04 -1.64 28.64
C VAL A 165 -19.69 -0.48 29.37
N VAL A 166 -20.14 0.50 28.61
CA VAL A 166 -20.41 1.85 29.09
C VAL A 166 -21.71 2.31 28.47
N TYR A 167 -22.68 2.72 29.29
CA TYR A 167 -23.96 3.25 28.84
C TYR A 167 -24.39 4.42 29.70
N GLY A 168 -25.16 5.35 29.15
CA GLY A 168 -25.57 6.58 29.82
C GLY A 168 -26.08 7.60 28.83
N VAL A 169 -25.90 8.89 29.12
CA VAL A 169 -26.25 9.98 28.18
C VAL A 169 -24.99 10.45 27.45
N MET A 170 -25.09 10.60 26.13
CA MET A 170 -23.97 11.03 25.29
C MET A 170 -23.55 12.47 25.64
N PRO A 171 -22.25 12.75 25.85
CA PRO A 171 -21.78 14.11 26.09
C PRO A 171 -22.09 15.04 24.90
N PRO A 172 -22.50 16.30 25.12
CA PRO A 172 -22.76 17.26 24.04
C PRO A 172 -21.58 17.44 23.07
N GLU A 173 -20.34 17.37 23.59
CA GLU A 173 -19.12 17.46 22.79
C GLU A 173 -18.96 16.26 21.85
N ALA A 174 -19.42 15.07 22.27
CA ALA A 174 -19.38 13.86 21.44
C ALA A 174 -20.41 13.93 20.31
N ILE A 175 -21.60 14.47 20.58
CA ILE A 175 -22.63 14.74 19.55
C ILE A 175 -22.08 15.75 18.54
N LYS A 176 -21.56 16.89 19.02
CA LYS A 176 -20.99 17.94 18.16
C LYS A 176 -19.86 17.40 17.25
N ALA A 177 -18.93 16.63 17.83
CA ALA A 177 -17.82 16.03 17.06
C ALA A 177 -18.28 14.98 16.05
N ALA A 178 -19.44 14.34 16.24
CA ALA A 178 -20.02 13.46 15.24
C ALA A 178 -20.72 14.26 14.12
N THR A 179 -21.48 15.30 14.47
CA THR A 179 -22.15 16.19 13.51
C THR A 179 -21.16 16.92 12.61
N GLU A 180 -20.02 17.39 13.13
CA GLU A 180 -18.94 18.01 12.34
C GLU A 180 -18.33 17.05 11.31
N ARG A 181 -18.45 15.73 11.53
CA ARG A 181 -18.05 14.68 10.58
C ARG A 181 -19.16 14.26 9.63
N GLY A 182 -20.32 14.92 9.68
CA GLY A 182 -21.50 14.59 8.87
C GLY A 182 -22.29 13.39 9.39
N VAL A 183 -22.13 13.02 10.67
CA VAL A 183 -22.81 11.85 11.26
C VAL A 183 -23.80 12.29 12.34
N ALA A 184 -25.10 12.06 12.11
CA ALA A 184 -26.16 12.38 13.07
C ALA A 184 -26.33 11.25 14.11
N ARG A 185 -25.81 11.45 15.33
CA ARG A 185 -25.91 10.46 16.43
C ARG A 185 -27.16 10.62 17.29
N ASP A 186 -27.77 11.79 17.22
CA ASP A 186 -29.02 12.19 17.86
C ASP A 186 -30.26 11.91 17.00
N ALA A 187 -30.10 11.28 15.84
CA ALA A 187 -31.23 10.85 15.03
C ALA A 187 -32.18 9.96 15.86
N GLY A 188 -33.47 10.28 15.84
CA GLY A 188 -34.48 9.66 16.69
C GLY A 188 -34.85 10.45 17.95
N PHE A 189 -34.10 11.52 18.28
CA PHE A 189 -34.38 12.43 19.39
C PHE A 189 -34.67 13.85 18.88
N LYS A 190 -35.39 14.67 19.66
CA LYS A 190 -35.58 16.09 19.33
C LYS A 190 -34.32 16.88 19.67
N GLU A 191 -34.14 18.02 19.01
CA GLU A 191 -33.02 18.93 19.30
C GLU A 191 -32.98 19.30 20.78
N GLY A 192 -31.83 19.05 21.42
CA GLY A 192 -31.61 19.30 22.85
C GLY A 192 -32.09 18.21 23.82
N GLU A 193 -32.75 17.14 23.34
CA GLU A 193 -33.06 16.00 24.18
C GLU A 193 -31.80 15.18 24.54
N PRO A 194 -31.70 14.62 25.76
CA PRO A 194 -30.64 13.68 26.10
C PRO A 194 -30.64 12.49 25.13
N VAL A 195 -29.46 12.10 24.64
CA VAL A 195 -29.29 10.95 23.75
C VAL A 195 -28.71 9.79 24.57
N PRO A 196 -29.52 8.81 25.01
CA PRO A 196 -28.99 7.61 25.63
C PRO A 196 -28.14 6.83 24.64
N TYR A 197 -26.98 6.36 25.11
CA TYR A 197 -26.04 5.59 24.31
C TYR A 197 -25.53 4.38 25.08
N PHE A 198 -25.10 3.39 24.30
CA PHE A 198 -24.34 2.24 24.73
C PHE A 198 -23.05 2.16 23.89
N ALA A 199 -21.96 1.79 24.55
CA ALA A 199 -20.66 1.57 23.94
C ALA A 199 -19.97 0.40 24.64
N CYS A 200 -19.52 -0.59 23.89
CA CYS A 200 -18.69 -1.64 24.43
C CYS A 200 -17.51 -1.94 23.50
N GLY A 201 -16.40 -2.40 24.05
CA GLY A 201 -15.25 -2.76 23.25
C GLY A 201 -14.08 -3.34 24.02
N ILE A 202 -13.21 -4.01 23.28
CA ILE A 202 -11.90 -4.48 23.71
C ILE A 202 -10.82 -3.61 23.09
N SER A 203 -9.82 -3.26 23.86
CA SER A 203 -8.64 -2.52 23.40
C SER A 203 -7.39 -3.09 24.03
N SER A 204 -6.33 -3.21 23.24
CA SER A 204 -5.08 -3.79 23.70
C SER A 204 -3.89 -3.06 23.11
N VAL A 205 -2.84 -2.94 23.92
CA VAL A 205 -1.50 -2.55 23.48
C VAL A 205 -0.49 -3.46 24.17
N MET A 206 0.48 -3.96 23.41
CA MET A 206 1.54 -4.81 23.94
C MET A 206 2.90 -4.31 23.48
N HIS A 207 3.81 -4.13 24.43
CA HIS A 207 5.19 -3.67 24.23
C HIS A 207 6.16 -4.79 24.62
N PRO A 208 6.67 -5.56 23.64
CA PRO A 208 7.74 -6.53 23.89
C PRO A 208 9.00 -5.85 24.42
N ARG A 209 9.75 -6.60 25.24
CA ARG A 209 11.04 -6.20 25.79
C ARG A 209 12.13 -6.23 24.72
N ASN A 210 12.12 -7.23 23.85
CA ASN A 210 13.10 -7.39 22.78
C ASN A 210 12.80 -6.40 21.62
N PRO A 211 13.77 -5.57 21.17
CA PRO A 211 13.58 -4.63 20.04
C PRO A 211 13.19 -5.31 18.72
N MET A 212 13.50 -6.60 18.55
CA MET A 212 13.13 -7.36 17.35
C MET A 212 11.65 -7.77 17.33
N ALA A 213 10.99 -7.78 18.49
CA ALA A 213 9.56 -8.10 18.59
C ALA A 213 8.72 -6.80 18.52
N PRO A 214 7.76 -6.70 17.59
CA PRO A 214 7.01 -5.46 17.36
C PRO A 214 6.01 -5.15 18.47
N THR A 215 5.82 -3.86 18.75
CA THR A 215 4.63 -3.40 19.49
C THR A 215 3.40 -3.67 18.63
N VAL A 216 2.28 -4.02 19.26
CA VAL A 216 1.00 -4.20 18.56
C VAL A 216 -0.11 -3.46 19.29
N HIS A 217 -1.08 -2.99 18.52
CA HIS A 217 -2.32 -2.42 19.04
C HIS A 217 -3.50 -3.08 18.34
N PHE A 218 -4.58 -3.31 19.08
CA PHE A 218 -5.89 -3.56 18.48
C PHE A 218 -7.02 -2.94 19.29
N ASN A 219 -8.13 -2.69 18.59
CA ASN A 219 -9.37 -2.25 19.18
C ASN A 219 -10.54 -2.81 18.39
N TYR A 220 -11.58 -3.30 19.06
CA TYR A 220 -12.87 -3.66 18.44
C TYR A 220 -14.00 -3.18 19.34
N ARG A 221 -14.91 -2.38 18.78
CA ARG A 221 -15.94 -1.67 19.54
C ARG A 221 -17.26 -1.59 18.78
N TYR A 222 -18.34 -1.57 19.55
CA TYR A 222 -19.70 -1.41 19.09
C TYR A 222 -20.36 -0.25 19.86
N PHE A 223 -21.11 0.57 19.14
CA PHE A 223 -21.91 1.66 19.69
C PHE A 223 -23.33 1.58 19.19
N GLU A 224 -24.26 2.01 20.04
CA GLU A 224 -25.61 2.36 19.61
C GLU A 224 -26.23 3.44 20.48
N THR A 225 -27.25 4.09 19.94
CA THR A 225 -28.14 5.01 20.66
C THR A 225 -29.54 4.42 20.72
N ASP A 226 -30.29 4.76 21.76
CA ASP A 226 -31.68 4.27 21.90
C ASP A 226 -32.61 4.84 20.81
N GLY A 227 -32.14 5.80 20.00
CA GLY A 227 -32.81 6.33 18.81
C GLY A 227 -32.64 5.45 17.56
N GLY A 228 -31.90 4.34 17.67
CA GLY A 228 -31.71 3.36 16.59
C GLY A 228 -30.46 3.57 15.74
N VAL A 229 -29.60 4.55 16.07
CA VAL A 229 -28.32 4.74 15.38
C VAL A 229 -27.27 3.80 15.98
N TRP A 230 -26.57 3.03 15.16
CA TRP A 230 -25.52 2.12 15.60
C TRP A 230 -24.35 2.10 14.61
N TRP A 231 -23.18 1.67 15.10
CA TRP A 231 -21.99 1.48 14.27
C TRP A 231 -20.93 0.62 14.97
N PHE A 232 -20.09 0.00 14.15
CA PHE A 232 -18.90 -0.70 14.59
C PHE A 232 -17.65 0.14 14.30
N GLY A 233 -16.60 -0.11 15.06
CA GLY A 233 -15.29 0.44 14.81
C GLY A 233 -14.22 -0.51 15.31
N GLY A 234 -13.02 -0.39 14.76
CA GLY A 234 -11.92 -1.22 15.21
C GLY A 234 -10.73 -1.21 14.27
N GLY A 235 -9.84 -2.15 14.52
CA GLY A 235 -8.60 -2.28 13.79
C GLY A 235 -7.53 -2.97 14.60
N THR A 236 -6.52 -3.44 13.89
CA THR A 236 -5.30 -4.00 14.47
C THR A 236 -4.13 -3.51 13.64
N ASP A 237 -3.08 -3.01 14.28
CA ASP A 237 -1.90 -2.46 13.62
C ASP A 237 -0.59 -2.85 14.32
N LEU A 238 0.48 -2.90 13.53
CA LEU A 238 1.78 -3.40 13.97
C LEU A 238 2.84 -2.30 13.93
N THR A 239 3.58 -2.13 15.03
CA THR A 239 4.62 -1.11 15.20
C THR A 239 5.98 -1.75 15.50
N PRO A 240 6.72 -2.21 14.48
CA PRO A 240 8.07 -2.74 14.64
C PRO A 240 9.09 -1.63 14.95
N SER A 241 10.12 -1.94 15.73
CA SER A 241 11.33 -1.10 15.77
C SER A 241 12.27 -1.40 14.60
N TYR A 242 12.26 -2.65 14.13
CA TYR A 242 13.06 -3.14 13.02
C TYR A 242 12.18 -3.89 12.01
N LEU A 243 12.35 -3.59 10.72
CA LEU A 243 11.60 -4.21 9.65
C LEU A 243 12.04 -5.68 9.44
N PHE A 244 11.09 -6.59 9.58
CA PHE A 244 11.16 -7.96 9.08
C PHE A 244 10.02 -8.16 8.08
N GLU A 245 10.32 -8.16 6.78
CA GLU A 245 9.27 -8.20 5.74
C GLU A 245 8.32 -9.38 5.89
N ASP A 246 8.84 -10.57 6.20
CA ASP A 246 8.02 -11.77 6.34
C ASP A 246 7.04 -11.67 7.53
N ASP A 247 7.37 -10.90 8.57
CA ASP A 247 6.45 -10.62 9.68
C ASP A 247 5.33 -9.67 9.26
N ILE A 248 5.66 -8.63 8.48
CA ILE A 248 4.66 -7.67 8.02
C ILE A 248 3.72 -8.34 7.01
N LYS A 249 4.26 -9.16 6.10
CA LYS A 249 3.48 -10.00 5.16
C LYS A 249 2.55 -10.96 5.89
N HIS A 250 3.04 -11.63 6.93
CA HIS A 250 2.23 -12.54 7.75
C HIS A 250 1.07 -11.80 8.44
N PHE A 251 1.38 -10.68 9.10
CA PHE A 251 0.39 -9.87 9.82
C PHE A 251 -0.71 -9.36 8.88
N HIS A 252 -0.33 -8.67 7.81
CA HIS A 252 -1.26 -8.13 6.83
C HIS A 252 -2.01 -9.24 6.10
N GLY A 253 -1.36 -10.36 5.77
CA GLY A 253 -1.98 -11.49 5.07
C GLY A 253 -3.04 -12.19 5.91
N THR A 254 -2.84 -12.22 7.24
CA THR A 254 -3.85 -12.75 8.17
C THR A 254 -5.11 -11.89 8.17
N TYR A 255 -4.97 -10.56 8.29
CA TYR A 255 -6.12 -9.66 8.25
C TYR A 255 -6.74 -9.55 6.87
N LYS A 256 -5.96 -9.69 5.79
CA LYS A 256 -6.50 -9.77 4.44
C LYS A 256 -7.43 -10.96 4.26
N LYS A 257 -7.03 -12.16 4.72
CA LYS A 257 -7.90 -13.35 4.66
C LYS A 257 -9.21 -13.14 5.42
N VAL A 258 -9.16 -12.46 6.56
CA VAL A 258 -10.38 -12.10 7.31
C VAL A 258 -11.24 -11.16 6.49
N CYS A 259 -10.68 -10.05 6.00
CA CYS A 259 -11.42 -9.10 5.18
C CYS A 259 -12.03 -9.76 3.93
N ASP A 260 -11.24 -10.51 3.16
CA ASP A 260 -11.67 -11.19 1.93
C ASP A 260 -12.82 -12.19 2.18
N LYS A 261 -12.89 -12.81 3.36
CA LYS A 261 -14.00 -13.70 3.75
C LYS A 261 -15.34 -12.96 3.82
N HIS A 262 -15.33 -11.69 4.20
CA HIS A 262 -16.53 -10.86 4.36
C HIS A 262 -16.80 -10.03 3.11
N ASP A 263 -15.77 -9.42 2.55
CA ASP A 263 -15.79 -8.67 1.30
C ASP A 263 -14.34 -8.27 0.90
N PRO A 264 -13.88 -8.66 -0.31
CA PRO A 264 -12.54 -8.34 -0.83
C PRO A 264 -12.19 -6.84 -0.85
N GLU A 265 -13.17 -5.93 -0.91
CA GLU A 265 -12.92 -4.48 -0.90
C GLU A 265 -12.56 -3.94 0.49
N LEU A 266 -12.82 -4.70 1.57
CA LEU A 266 -12.58 -4.24 2.94
C LEU A 266 -11.09 -4.08 3.24
N PHE A 267 -10.23 -5.01 2.79
CA PHE A 267 -8.81 -4.93 3.12
C PHE A 267 -8.13 -3.70 2.52
N PRO A 268 -8.24 -3.42 1.20
CA PRO A 268 -7.65 -2.21 0.61
C PRO A 268 -8.14 -0.93 1.30
N LYS A 269 -9.45 -0.85 1.56
CA LYS A 269 -10.08 0.30 2.25
C LYS A 269 -9.53 0.50 3.66
N PHE A 270 -9.54 -0.56 4.48
CA PHE A 270 -9.15 -0.49 5.89
C PHE A 270 -7.64 -0.39 6.08
N LYS A 271 -6.84 -0.96 5.18
CA LYS A 271 -5.38 -0.77 5.17
C LYS A 271 -5.02 0.67 4.86
N ALA A 272 -5.57 1.22 3.77
CA ALA A 272 -5.31 2.61 3.41
C ALA A 272 -5.79 3.59 4.49
N TRP A 273 -6.89 3.28 5.17
CA TRP A 273 -7.35 4.07 6.31
C TRP A 273 -6.40 3.94 7.51
N CYS A 274 -5.90 2.74 7.80
CA CYS A 274 -4.90 2.51 8.85
C CYS A 274 -3.64 3.36 8.63
N ASP A 275 -3.10 3.35 7.42
CA ASP A 275 -1.91 4.12 7.06
C ASP A 275 -2.10 5.64 7.30
N ARG A 276 -3.26 6.18 6.88
CA ARG A 276 -3.60 7.59 7.11
C ARG A 276 -3.85 7.90 8.59
N TYR A 277 -4.57 7.04 9.30
CA TYR A 277 -4.98 7.30 10.67
C TYR A 277 -3.79 7.34 11.63
N PHE A 278 -2.83 6.44 11.46
CA PHE A 278 -1.66 6.33 12.34
C PHE A 278 -0.46 7.16 11.87
N THR A 279 -0.69 8.21 11.07
CA THR A 279 0.36 9.15 10.65
C THR A 279 0.66 10.19 11.74
N ILE A 280 1.94 10.34 12.07
CA ILE A 280 2.46 11.39 12.96
C ILE A 280 2.80 12.60 12.10
N THR A 281 1.83 13.49 11.88
CA THR A 281 1.93 14.57 10.89
C THR A 281 3.17 15.46 11.09
N HIS A 282 3.52 15.79 12.33
CA HIS A 282 4.68 16.64 12.62
C HIS A 282 6.05 15.93 12.43
N ARG A 283 6.06 14.62 12.17
CA ARG A 283 7.26 13.83 11.85
C ARG A 283 7.29 13.39 10.38
N GLY A 284 6.17 13.46 9.66
CA GLY A 284 6.06 12.97 8.29
C GLY A 284 6.24 11.45 8.17
N GLU A 285 5.87 10.69 9.21
CA GLU A 285 6.01 9.24 9.26
C GLU A 285 4.77 8.60 9.91
N MET A 286 4.44 7.38 9.52
CA MET A 286 3.50 6.53 10.23
C MET A 286 4.10 6.05 11.56
N ARG A 287 3.23 5.80 12.55
CA ARG A 287 3.61 5.20 13.84
C ARG A 287 4.27 3.84 13.66
N GLY A 288 3.77 3.04 12.72
CA GLY A 288 4.17 1.66 12.46
C GLY A 288 3.96 1.26 10.98
N MET A 289 3.80 -0.03 10.73
CA MET A 289 3.61 -0.61 9.39
C MET A 289 2.13 -0.90 9.06
N GLY A 290 1.21 -0.16 9.68
CA GLY A 290 -0.22 -0.25 9.42
C GLY A 290 -0.83 -1.60 9.83
N GLY A 291 -1.92 -1.96 9.15
CA GLY A 291 -2.79 -3.08 9.47
C GLY A 291 -4.18 -2.82 8.91
N ILE A 292 -5.24 -3.00 9.70
CA ILE A 292 -6.60 -2.58 9.33
C ILE A 292 -7.12 -1.54 10.31
N PHE A 293 -7.86 -0.54 9.82
CA PHE A 293 -8.58 0.42 10.63
C PHE A 293 -9.93 0.75 10.00
N PHE A 294 -10.98 0.78 10.82
CA PHE A 294 -12.33 1.13 10.43
C PHE A 294 -13.07 1.84 11.57
N ASP A 295 -13.96 2.74 11.21
CA ASP A 295 -14.79 3.50 12.13
C ASP A 295 -16.10 3.86 11.43
N ASP A 296 -17.12 4.20 12.21
CA ASP A 296 -18.45 4.51 11.68
C ASP A 296 -18.98 3.43 10.69
N PHE A 297 -18.65 2.15 10.92
CA PHE A 297 -18.95 1.04 10.01
C PHE A 297 -20.37 0.51 10.26
N ASN A 298 -21.31 0.89 9.39
CA ASN A 298 -22.75 0.59 9.52
C ASN A 298 -23.48 0.50 8.16
N ASP A 299 -22.78 0.13 7.09
CA ASP A 299 -23.29 0.09 5.70
C ASP A 299 -23.97 -1.24 5.31
N ARG A 300 -24.14 -2.16 6.27
CA ARG A 300 -24.68 -3.53 6.12
C ARG A 300 -25.48 -3.90 7.35
N SER A 301 -26.01 -5.13 7.45
CA SER A 301 -26.71 -5.54 8.66
C SER A 301 -25.79 -5.56 9.90
N PRO A 302 -26.30 -5.25 11.11
CA PRO A 302 -25.54 -5.42 12.35
C PRO A 302 -24.94 -6.81 12.52
N GLU A 303 -25.65 -7.85 12.04
CA GLU A 303 -25.22 -9.25 12.08
C GLU A 303 -23.96 -9.50 11.25
N GLN A 304 -23.89 -8.93 10.04
CA GLN A 304 -22.69 -9.01 9.20
C GLN A 304 -21.50 -8.30 9.85
N HIS A 305 -21.72 -7.14 10.45
CA HIS A 305 -20.67 -6.38 11.13
C HIS A 305 -20.18 -7.03 12.43
N LEU A 306 -21.09 -7.67 13.16
CA LEU A 306 -20.74 -8.52 14.30
C LEU A 306 -19.86 -9.69 13.85
N ALA A 307 -20.24 -10.38 12.77
CA ALA A 307 -19.46 -11.50 12.24
C ALA A 307 -18.06 -11.06 11.80
N PHE A 308 -17.95 -9.95 11.08
CA PHE A 308 -16.66 -9.37 10.69
C PHE A 308 -15.80 -9.00 11.90
N SER A 309 -16.37 -8.27 12.86
CA SER A 309 -15.65 -7.85 14.07
C SER A 309 -15.18 -9.03 14.91
N THR A 310 -15.98 -10.10 14.96
CA THR A 310 -15.63 -11.35 15.65
C THR A 310 -14.44 -12.03 14.98
N ASP A 311 -14.51 -12.25 13.67
CA ASP A 311 -13.41 -12.88 12.92
C ASP A 311 -12.12 -12.04 12.99
N ALA A 312 -12.23 -10.72 12.88
CA ALA A 312 -11.09 -9.82 12.97
C ALA A 312 -10.46 -9.82 14.37
N CYS A 313 -11.26 -9.82 15.43
CA CYS A 313 -10.75 -9.92 16.80
C CYS A 313 -10.05 -11.26 17.05
N ASN A 314 -10.64 -12.36 16.61
CA ASN A 314 -10.10 -13.71 16.81
C ASN A 314 -8.80 -13.95 16.02
N ALA A 315 -8.63 -13.28 14.88
CA ALA A 315 -7.42 -13.38 14.07
C ALA A 315 -6.17 -12.77 14.74
N PHE A 316 -6.31 -12.01 15.83
CA PHE A 316 -5.20 -11.38 16.52
C PHE A 316 -4.09 -12.36 16.93
N LEU A 317 -4.46 -13.49 17.54
CA LEU A 317 -3.47 -14.46 18.01
C LEU A 317 -2.69 -15.09 16.86
N ASP A 318 -3.38 -15.45 15.78
CA ASP A 318 -2.75 -15.97 14.56
C ASP A 318 -1.84 -14.94 13.89
N ALA A 319 -2.22 -13.66 13.91
CA ALA A 319 -1.44 -12.59 13.32
C ALA A 319 -0.18 -12.25 14.14
N TYR A 320 -0.27 -12.25 15.47
CA TYR A 320 0.77 -11.67 16.34
C TYR A 320 1.66 -12.69 17.05
N VAL A 321 1.11 -13.78 17.58
CA VAL A 321 1.88 -14.75 18.39
C VAL A 321 3.03 -15.38 17.59
N PRO A 322 2.85 -15.82 16.33
CA PRO A 322 3.95 -16.38 15.54
C PRO A 322 5.10 -15.39 15.31
N ILE A 323 4.78 -14.08 15.19
CA ILE A 323 5.80 -13.03 15.05
C ILE A 323 6.63 -12.95 16.33
N VAL A 324 5.98 -12.78 17.48
CA VAL A 324 6.70 -12.66 18.75
C VAL A 324 7.52 -13.91 19.05
N GLN A 325 7.00 -15.11 18.77
CA GLN A 325 7.74 -16.36 18.93
C GLN A 325 9.06 -16.39 18.14
N ARG A 326 9.07 -15.90 16.90
CA ARG A 326 10.28 -15.83 16.07
C ARG A 326 11.30 -14.80 16.57
N ARG A 327 10.83 -13.75 17.26
CA ARG A 327 11.66 -12.56 17.55
C ARG A 327 12.07 -12.39 19.00
N LYS A 328 11.32 -12.95 19.96
CA LYS A 328 11.49 -12.68 21.40
C LYS A 328 12.88 -13.06 21.94
N ASP A 329 13.52 -14.07 21.38
CA ASP A 329 14.82 -14.60 21.85
C ASP A 329 16.02 -14.15 21.01
N LEU A 330 15.81 -13.29 19.99
CA LEU A 330 16.91 -12.80 19.16
C LEU A 330 17.86 -11.90 19.96
N GLU A 331 19.16 -12.05 19.75
CA GLU A 331 20.15 -11.17 20.35
C GLU A 331 19.99 -9.73 19.82
N TYR A 332 20.25 -8.76 20.69
CA TYR A 332 20.24 -7.35 20.32
C TYR A 332 21.33 -6.57 21.05
N SER A 333 21.86 -5.56 20.37
CA SER A 333 22.85 -4.65 20.91
C SER A 333 22.21 -3.52 21.74
N PRO A 334 22.98 -2.84 22.62
CA PRO A 334 22.50 -1.65 23.31
C PRO A 334 21.94 -0.58 22.36
N LYS A 335 22.58 -0.35 21.21
CA LYS A 335 22.11 0.60 20.19
C LYS A 335 20.72 0.22 19.65
N GLN A 336 20.46 -1.07 19.43
CA GLN A 336 19.16 -1.54 18.99
C GLN A 336 18.08 -1.34 20.04
N LYS A 337 18.44 -1.48 21.33
CA LYS A 337 17.54 -1.16 22.43
C LYS A 337 17.27 0.35 22.52
N GLU A 338 18.28 1.20 22.32
CA GLU A 338 18.12 2.66 22.27
C GLU A 338 17.18 3.08 21.13
N TRP A 339 17.35 2.51 19.93
CA TRP A 339 16.44 2.75 18.81
C TRP A 339 15.00 2.37 19.13
N GLN A 340 14.76 1.22 19.78
CA GLN A 340 13.42 0.87 20.25
C GLN A 340 12.85 1.94 21.20
N GLN A 341 13.67 2.53 22.08
CA GLN A 341 13.19 3.60 22.97
C GLN A 341 12.80 4.87 22.19
N ILE A 342 13.55 5.21 21.13
CA ILE A 342 13.21 6.32 20.23
C ILE A 342 11.89 6.03 19.47
N ARG A 343 11.73 4.82 18.93
CA ARG A 343 10.47 4.41 18.27
C ARG A 343 9.29 4.39 19.23
N ARG A 344 9.48 4.00 20.49
CA ARG A 344 8.47 4.13 21.55
C ARG A 344 8.14 5.58 21.88
N GLY A 345 9.09 6.50 21.77
CA GLY A 345 8.84 7.94 21.84
C GLY A 345 7.84 8.39 20.77
N ARG A 346 7.95 7.89 19.54
CA ARG A 346 6.97 8.14 18.46
C ARG A 346 5.59 7.56 18.76
N TYR A 347 5.54 6.39 19.39
CA TYR A 347 4.27 5.80 19.84
C TYR A 347 3.56 6.69 20.87
N VAL A 348 4.32 7.24 21.83
CA VAL A 348 3.81 8.20 22.83
C VAL A 348 3.37 9.52 22.17
N GLU A 349 4.16 10.07 21.24
CA GLU A 349 3.80 11.26 20.47
C GLU A 349 2.44 11.08 19.77
N PHE A 350 2.23 9.94 19.10
CA PHE A 350 0.95 9.66 18.46
C PHE A 350 -0.21 9.61 19.46
N ASN A 351 -0.07 8.83 20.53
CA ASN A 351 -1.16 8.62 21.48
C ASN A 351 -1.57 9.90 22.21
N LEU A 352 -0.62 10.78 22.54
CA LEU A 352 -0.92 12.01 23.29
C LEU A 352 -1.38 13.17 22.41
N VAL A 353 -1.02 13.18 21.12
CA VAL A 353 -1.28 14.32 20.21
C VAL A 353 -2.41 14.04 19.23
N TYR A 354 -2.53 12.80 18.73
CA TYR A 354 -3.42 12.48 17.60
C TYR A 354 -4.46 11.40 17.90
N ASP A 355 -4.20 10.48 18.83
CA ASP A 355 -5.15 9.40 19.10
C ASP A 355 -6.46 9.94 19.68
N ARG A 356 -7.54 9.75 18.91
CA ARG A 356 -8.87 10.27 19.24
C ARG A 356 -9.39 9.62 20.52
N GLY A 357 -9.15 8.32 20.69
CA GLY A 357 -9.59 7.56 21.86
C GLY A 357 -8.94 8.08 23.14
N THR A 358 -7.62 8.25 23.13
CA THR A 358 -6.87 8.78 24.27
C THR A 358 -7.28 10.22 24.61
N ILE A 359 -7.30 11.13 23.63
CA ILE A 359 -7.66 12.53 23.86
C ILE A 359 -9.08 12.68 24.40
N PHE A 360 -10.03 11.95 23.80
CA PHE A 360 -11.42 11.97 24.26
C PHE A 360 -11.55 11.43 25.69
N GLY A 361 -10.92 10.29 25.99
CA GLY A 361 -10.94 9.70 27.33
C GLY A 361 -10.36 10.61 28.41
N LEU A 362 -9.27 11.30 28.10
CA LEU A 362 -8.63 12.26 29.02
C LEU A 362 -9.50 13.50 29.24
N LYS A 363 -10.17 14.01 28.19
CA LYS A 363 -11.06 15.19 28.29
C LYS A 363 -12.38 14.90 29.00
N THR A 364 -12.89 13.67 28.90
CA THR A 364 -14.22 13.29 29.42
C THR A 364 -14.18 12.62 30.80
N GLY A 365 -13.02 12.56 31.45
CA GLY A 365 -12.89 11.99 32.79
C GLY A 365 -13.01 10.47 32.83
N GLY A 366 -12.63 9.78 31.75
CA GLY A 366 -12.51 8.32 31.73
C GLY A 366 -11.48 7.81 32.75
N ARG A 367 -11.42 6.49 32.98
CA ARG A 367 -10.44 5.90 33.90
C ARG A 367 -9.02 6.08 33.35
N ILE A 368 -8.32 7.09 33.85
CA ILE A 368 -7.01 7.53 33.35
C ILE A 368 -6.00 6.38 33.25
N GLU A 369 -5.90 5.54 34.28
CA GLU A 369 -5.00 4.37 34.28
C GLU A 369 -5.33 3.35 33.19
N SER A 370 -6.60 3.18 32.83
CA SER A 370 -7.01 2.32 31.71
C SER A 370 -6.64 2.92 30.36
N ILE A 371 -6.71 4.26 30.23
CA ILE A 371 -6.42 4.99 29.00
C ILE A 371 -4.90 5.00 28.74
N LEU A 372 -4.12 5.34 29.76
CA LEU A 372 -2.65 5.44 29.68
C LEU A 372 -1.94 4.08 29.78
N MET A 373 -2.69 2.98 29.91
CA MET A 373 -2.17 1.62 29.75
C MET A 373 -1.41 1.48 28.41
N SER A 374 -1.87 2.17 27.37
CA SER A 374 -1.28 2.18 26.03
C SER A 374 0.14 2.75 25.95
N LEU A 375 0.62 3.47 26.96
CA LEU A 375 1.98 4.03 26.97
C LEU A 375 3.00 2.94 27.38
N PRO A 376 4.16 2.86 26.72
CA PRO A 376 5.24 1.95 27.13
C PRO A 376 5.80 2.33 28.51
N GLU A 377 6.48 1.40 29.18
CA GLU A 377 7.13 1.67 30.47
C GLU A 377 8.24 2.71 30.33
N THR A 378 9.03 2.59 29.26
CA THR A 378 10.10 3.52 28.92
C THR A 378 10.03 3.97 27.45
N ALA A 379 10.41 5.23 27.22
CA ALA A 379 10.57 5.84 25.91
C ALA A 379 11.71 6.88 25.97
N ARG A 380 12.26 7.26 24.81
CA ARG A 380 13.38 8.19 24.71
C ARG A 380 13.14 9.22 23.60
N TRP A 381 13.56 10.46 23.86
CA TRP A 381 13.60 11.53 22.87
C TRP A 381 15.01 12.07 22.79
N GLU A 382 15.54 12.14 21.58
CA GLU A 382 16.84 12.70 21.29
C GLU A 382 16.70 13.89 20.37
N TYR A 383 17.48 14.93 20.65
CA TYR A 383 17.52 16.12 19.82
C TYR A 383 18.18 15.80 18.49
N ASP A 384 17.47 16.07 17.39
CA ASP A 384 17.95 15.93 16.01
C ASP A 384 18.62 14.58 15.68
N HIS A 385 18.09 13.49 16.25
CA HIS A 385 18.58 12.15 15.94
C HIS A 385 18.15 11.73 14.52
N HIS A 386 19.15 11.41 13.69
CA HIS A 386 18.98 10.76 12.38
C HIS A 386 19.67 9.39 12.39
N PRO A 387 18.98 8.31 11.97
CA PRO A 387 19.65 7.02 11.81
C PRO A 387 20.73 7.10 10.73
N GLU A 388 21.78 6.30 10.88
CA GLU A 388 22.86 6.21 9.88
C GLU A 388 22.30 5.80 8.52
N GLU A 389 22.77 6.43 7.43
CA GLU A 389 22.29 6.12 6.09
C GLU A 389 22.55 4.65 5.72
N GLY A 390 21.57 3.99 5.10
CA GLY A 390 21.65 2.57 4.75
C GLY A 390 21.53 1.58 5.92
N SER A 391 21.47 2.07 7.17
CA SER A 391 21.22 1.25 8.36
C SER A 391 19.84 0.59 8.34
N TRP A 392 19.64 -0.38 9.22
CA TRP A 392 18.35 -1.06 9.36
C TRP A 392 17.27 -0.13 9.93
N GLU A 393 17.66 0.76 10.82
CA GLU A 393 16.86 1.84 11.38
C GLU A 393 16.36 2.77 10.26
N ALA A 394 17.26 3.21 9.38
CA ALA A 394 16.92 4.05 8.23
C ALA A 394 15.96 3.34 7.26
N LYS A 395 16.21 2.07 6.93
CA LYS A 395 15.31 1.26 6.08
C LYS A 395 13.92 1.10 6.70
N THR A 396 13.87 0.83 8.01
CA THR A 396 12.60 0.68 8.73
C THR A 396 11.82 2.00 8.72
N LEU A 397 12.52 3.12 8.96
CA LEU A 397 11.93 4.45 8.95
C LEU A 397 11.42 4.84 7.56
N GLU A 398 12.13 4.48 6.49
CA GLU A 398 11.72 4.78 5.12
C GLU A 398 10.36 4.16 4.78
N CYS A 399 10.13 2.90 5.17
CA CYS A 399 8.83 2.24 5.01
C CYS A 399 7.72 2.86 5.87
N MET A 400 8.05 3.56 6.96
CA MET A 400 7.08 4.31 7.76
C MET A 400 6.77 5.68 7.15
N LYS A 401 7.71 6.28 6.41
CA LYS A 401 7.48 7.53 5.67
C LYS A 401 6.68 7.28 4.38
N ASN A 402 6.94 6.16 3.71
CA ASN A 402 6.32 5.79 2.45
C ASN A 402 5.53 4.49 2.63
N PRO A 403 4.19 4.56 2.78
CA PRO A 403 3.37 3.36 2.98
C PRO A 403 3.57 2.33 1.87
N VAL A 404 3.82 1.08 2.28
CA VAL A 404 4.07 -0.05 1.37
C VAL A 404 2.85 -0.97 1.35
N ASP A 405 2.55 -1.57 0.20
CA ASP A 405 1.59 -2.67 0.11
C ASP A 405 2.26 -4.01 0.39
N TRP A 406 2.05 -4.51 1.60
CA TRP A 406 2.71 -5.71 2.12
C TRP A 406 2.12 -7.02 1.60
N VAL A 407 0.84 -7.00 1.24
CA VAL A 407 0.10 -8.16 0.72
C VAL A 407 -0.65 -7.73 -0.51
N LEU A 408 0.12 -7.50 -1.58
CA LEU A 408 -0.46 -7.44 -2.91
C LEU A 408 -1.18 -8.77 -3.16
N ALA A 409 -2.50 -8.77 -3.05
CA ALA A 409 -3.30 -9.80 -3.69
C ALA A 409 -3.69 -9.30 -5.05
N ALA A 410 -3.54 -10.19 -6.03
CA ALA A 410 -4.50 -10.31 -7.10
C ALA A 410 -5.92 -10.10 -6.56
N CYS A 411 -6.54 -8.98 -6.91
CA CYS A 411 -7.99 -8.79 -6.93
C CYS A 411 -8.31 -7.47 -7.63
N PHE A 412 -8.21 -7.46 -8.96
CA PHE A 412 -9.26 -6.83 -9.74
C PHE A 412 -10.29 -7.93 -10.01
N SER A 413 -11.39 -7.94 -9.27
CA SER A 413 -12.59 -8.67 -9.67
C SER A 413 -13.32 -7.84 -10.72
N LEU A 414 -12.98 -8.07 -11.99
CA LEU A 414 -13.83 -7.66 -13.10
C LEU A 414 -15.00 -8.65 -13.25
N PRO A 415 -16.16 -8.22 -13.78
CA PRO A 415 -17.31 -9.09 -14.03
C PRO A 415 -16.91 -10.30 -14.87
N GLU A 416 -17.70 -11.37 -14.75
CA GLU A 416 -17.54 -12.66 -15.44
C GLU A 416 -17.85 -12.58 -16.95
N LEU A 417 -17.18 -11.68 -17.68
CA LEU A 417 -17.02 -11.76 -19.13
C LEU A 417 -15.53 -11.69 -19.46
N GLU A 418 -15.08 -12.73 -20.16
CA GLU A 418 -13.77 -12.89 -20.81
C GLU A 418 -12.61 -13.40 -19.94
N ARG A 419 -12.62 -14.72 -19.68
CA ARG A 419 -11.37 -15.49 -19.51
C ARG A 419 -10.60 -15.52 -20.87
N PRO A 420 -9.26 -15.39 -20.90
CA PRO A 420 -8.56 -14.78 -22.04
C PRO A 420 -8.32 -15.71 -23.24
N ALA A 421 -8.38 -15.13 -24.44
CA ALA A 421 -8.12 -15.79 -25.73
C ALA A 421 -6.72 -16.41 -25.86
N ILE A 422 -5.69 -15.83 -25.21
CA ILE A 422 -4.29 -16.31 -25.22
C ILE A 422 -4.18 -17.76 -24.74
N TYR A 423 -4.75 -18.08 -23.58
CA TYR A 423 -4.58 -19.38 -22.95
C TYR A 423 -5.32 -20.48 -23.73
N ARG A 424 -6.52 -20.17 -24.25
CA ARG A 424 -7.28 -21.09 -25.11
C ARG A 424 -6.65 -21.29 -26.49
N PHE A 425 -5.98 -20.28 -27.04
CA PHE A 425 -5.25 -20.37 -28.30
C PHE A 425 -3.97 -21.20 -28.17
N LEU A 426 -3.17 -20.97 -27.13
CA LEU A 426 -1.93 -21.72 -26.86
C LEU A 426 -2.22 -23.22 -26.61
N LEU A 427 -3.26 -23.55 -25.85
CA LEU A 427 -3.70 -24.94 -25.65
C LEU A 427 -4.18 -25.60 -26.96
N HIS A 428 -4.81 -24.84 -27.85
CA HIS A 428 -5.24 -25.33 -29.17
C HIS A 428 -4.06 -25.52 -30.14
N HIS A 429 -3.08 -24.61 -30.14
CA HIS A 429 -1.90 -24.66 -31.02
C HIS A 429 -0.96 -25.82 -30.64
N HIS A 430 -0.81 -26.12 -29.34
CA HIS A 430 -0.04 -27.26 -28.85
C HIS A 430 -0.80 -28.61 -28.89
N GLY A 431 -2.01 -28.66 -29.47
CA GLY A 431 -2.75 -29.91 -29.68
C GLY A 431 -3.40 -30.52 -28.42
N LEU A 432 -3.60 -29.71 -27.38
CA LEU A 432 -4.04 -30.18 -26.05
C LEU A 432 -5.57 -30.12 -25.86
N VAL A 433 -6.34 -29.64 -26.86
CA VAL A 433 -7.82 -29.63 -26.88
C VAL A 433 -8.36 -30.02 -28.28
N PRO A 434 -9.45 -30.83 -28.40
CA PRO A 434 -9.97 -31.29 -29.70
C PRO A 434 -10.54 -30.18 -30.60
N LYS A 435 -10.30 -30.28 -31.91
CA LYS A 435 -10.61 -29.27 -32.97
C LYS A 435 -12.10 -28.95 -33.24
N ILE A 436 -13.07 -29.53 -32.52
CA ILE A 436 -14.48 -29.54 -32.96
C ILE A 436 -15.40 -28.87 -31.93
N SER A 437 -15.36 -27.53 -31.86
CA SER A 437 -16.48 -26.64 -31.50
C SER A 437 -16.15 -25.14 -31.65
N PHE A 438 -14.87 -24.79 -31.80
CA PHE A 438 -14.33 -23.42 -31.88
C PHE A 438 -14.96 -22.54 -32.98
N TRP A 439 -15.21 -23.08 -34.17
CA TRP A 439 -15.56 -22.27 -35.35
C TRP A 439 -17.03 -21.81 -35.44
N ARG A 440 -17.95 -22.41 -34.67
CA ARG A 440 -19.39 -22.05 -34.73
C ARG A 440 -19.74 -20.83 -33.89
N THR A 441 -19.05 -20.63 -32.77
CA THR A 441 -19.32 -19.51 -31.84
C THR A 441 -18.55 -18.25 -32.23
N PHE A 442 -17.34 -18.39 -32.82
CA PHE A 442 -16.45 -17.27 -33.15
C PHE A 442 -16.94 -16.40 -34.34
N LYS A 443 -17.74 -16.94 -35.26
CA LYS A 443 -18.30 -16.18 -36.39
C LYS A 443 -19.51 -15.32 -36.03
N ALA A 444 -20.14 -15.55 -34.87
CA ALA A 444 -21.37 -14.86 -34.48
C ALA A 444 -21.13 -13.49 -33.79
N ALA A 445 -19.88 -13.16 -33.44
CA ALA A 445 -19.53 -11.97 -32.65
C ALA A 445 -18.70 -10.91 -33.43
N ARG A 446 -18.74 -10.90 -34.76
CA ARG A 446 -18.15 -9.80 -35.56
C ARG A 446 -19.20 -8.72 -35.80
N PRO A 447 -19.08 -7.50 -35.26
CA PRO A 447 -19.72 -6.35 -35.88
C PRO A 447 -18.99 -6.07 -37.20
N ALA A 448 -19.75 -5.91 -38.28
CA ALA A 448 -19.21 -5.34 -39.51
C ALA A 448 -19.02 -3.83 -39.28
N ILE A 449 -17.81 -3.31 -39.49
CA ILE A 449 -17.55 -1.86 -39.46
C ILE A 449 -16.88 -1.47 -40.77
N ALA A 450 -17.43 -0.43 -41.39
CA ALA A 450 -17.12 0.05 -42.72
C ALA A 450 -15.72 0.68 -42.80
N MET A 451 -15.03 0.44 -43.92
CA MET A 451 -13.81 1.15 -44.28
C MET A 451 -14.15 2.59 -44.70
N GLY A 452 -13.56 3.56 -44.03
CA GLY A 452 -13.63 4.98 -44.37
C GLY A 452 -12.27 5.66 -44.20
N ASP A 453 -11.72 6.07 -45.34
CA ASP A 453 -10.70 7.07 -45.68
C ASP A 453 -9.68 7.63 -44.65
N SER A 454 -8.41 7.60 -45.08
CA SER A 454 -7.21 8.37 -44.67
C SER A 454 -7.15 8.94 -43.23
N VAL A 455 -6.28 8.36 -42.40
CA VAL A 455 -5.99 8.82 -41.03
C VAL A 455 -5.06 10.04 -41.05
N SER A 456 -5.53 11.18 -40.54
CA SER A 456 -4.67 12.28 -40.10
C SER A 456 -4.25 12.04 -38.65
N TYR A 457 -3.00 12.38 -38.29
CA TYR A 457 -2.45 12.28 -36.94
C TYR A 457 -2.95 13.38 -35.97
N GLU A 458 -4.04 14.08 -36.30
CA GLU A 458 -4.41 15.36 -35.66
C GLU A 458 -5.39 15.24 -34.48
N THR A 459 -5.82 14.03 -34.10
CA THR A 459 -6.69 13.78 -32.94
C THR A 459 -6.17 12.56 -32.17
N ALA A 460 -5.16 12.76 -31.31
CA ALA A 460 -4.35 11.68 -30.74
C ALA A 460 -5.08 10.87 -29.63
N GLU A 461 -5.69 9.75 -30.01
CA GLU A 461 -6.21 8.72 -29.08
C GLU A 461 -5.16 7.62 -28.76
N PHE A 462 -4.01 7.64 -29.44
CA PHE A 462 -2.87 6.74 -29.22
C PHE A 462 -1.54 7.46 -29.50
N TYR A 463 -0.43 6.95 -28.96
CA TYR A 463 0.89 7.55 -29.11
C TYR A 463 1.55 7.17 -30.46
N PRO A 464 1.98 8.13 -31.30
CA PRO A 464 2.70 7.84 -32.53
C PRO A 464 4.13 7.33 -32.24
N PRO A 465 4.77 6.59 -33.17
CA PRO A 465 6.18 6.24 -33.02
C PRO A 465 7.04 7.47 -32.76
N SER A 466 7.91 7.40 -31.77
CA SER A 466 8.81 8.50 -31.41
C SER A 466 10.24 8.01 -31.24
N GLU A 467 11.11 8.84 -30.68
CA GLU A 467 12.52 8.48 -30.46
C GLU A 467 12.68 7.22 -29.60
N ASP A 468 11.79 6.99 -28.64
CA ASP A 468 11.75 5.79 -27.81
C ASP A 468 11.61 4.51 -28.65
N THR A 469 10.74 4.57 -29.65
CA THR A 469 10.43 3.50 -30.59
C THR A 469 11.62 3.26 -31.52
N ASP A 470 12.19 4.33 -32.07
CA ASP A 470 13.37 4.24 -32.95
C ASP A 470 14.58 3.67 -32.20
N LEU A 471 14.82 4.11 -30.96
CA LEU A 471 15.89 3.58 -30.10
C LEU A 471 15.70 2.08 -29.82
N LEU A 472 14.48 1.66 -29.51
CA LEU A 472 14.17 0.25 -29.25
C LEU A 472 14.38 -0.62 -30.49
N ILE A 473 13.98 -0.14 -31.67
CA ILE A 473 14.22 -0.82 -32.96
C ILE A 473 15.72 -0.91 -33.26
N ASP A 474 16.49 0.15 -33.03
CA ASP A 474 17.93 0.15 -33.27
C ASP A 474 18.66 -0.80 -32.31
N ALA A 475 18.24 -0.85 -31.06
CA ALA A 475 18.75 -1.79 -30.06
C ALA A 475 18.49 -3.26 -30.44
N LEU A 476 17.26 -3.57 -30.88
CA LEU A 476 16.92 -4.90 -31.40
C LEU A 476 17.71 -5.25 -32.66
N ARG A 477 18.00 -4.26 -33.52
CA ARG A 477 18.84 -4.43 -34.72
C ARG A 477 20.28 -4.73 -34.35
N ALA A 478 20.83 -4.03 -33.38
CA ALA A 478 22.20 -4.25 -32.90
C ALA A 478 22.38 -5.64 -32.30
N ASP A 479 21.36 -6.18 -31.62
CA ASP A 479 21.40 -7.49 -30.95
C ASP A 479 20.74 -8.62 -31.76
N LEU A 480 20.51 -8.40 -33.06
CA LEU A 480 19.77 -9.30 -33.93
C LEU A 480 20.32 -10.73 -33.94
N ALA A 481 21.64 -10.91 -33.93
CA ALA A 481 22.26 -12.24 -33.92
C ALA A 481 21.84 -13.07 -32.69
N ARG A 482 21.69 -12.44 -31.53
CA ARG A 482 21.30 -13.09 -30.27
C ARG A 482 19.80 -13.40 -30.25
N LEU A 483 18.97 -12.49 -30.77
CA LEU A 483 17.54 -12.76 -31.03
C LEU A 483 17.36 -14.00 -31.91
N ARG A 484 18.12 -14.08 -33.02
CA ARG A 484 18.07 -15.23 -33.94
C ARG A 484 18.46 -16.53 -33.22
N ALA A 485 19.55 -16.50 -32.46
CA ALA A 485 20.05 -17.67 -31.75
C ALA A 485 19.03 -18.20 -30.73
N THR A 486 18.40 -17.29 -29.98
CA THR A 486 17.36 -17.62 -28.98
C THR A 486 16.16 -18.28 -29.63
N CYS A 487 15.66 -17.73 -30.75
CA CYS A 487 14.55 -18.32 -31.49
C CYS A 487 14.91 -19.70 -32.11
N ARG A 488 16.14 -19.86 -32.61
CA ARG A 488 16.63 -21.12 -33.21
C ARG A 488 16.90 -22.23 -32.20
N ALA A 489 17.09 -21.88 -30.93
CA ALA A 489 17.25 -22.87 -29.86
C ALA A 489 15.94 -23.63 -29.58
N ARG A 490 14.80 -23.14 -30.07
CA ARG A 490 13.49 -23.79 -29.95
C ARG A 490 13.14 -24.60 -31.20
N PRO A 491 12.30 -25.64 -31.06
CA PRO A 491 11.66 -26.27 -32.20
C PRO A 491 10.94 -25.24 -33.09
N VAL A 492 10.89 -25.50 -34.39
CA VAL A 492 10.15 -24.67 -35.35
C VAL A 492 8.69 -24.52 -34.88
N GLY A 493 8.19 -23.28 -34.81
CA GLY A 493 6.84 -22.96 -34.36
C GLY A 493 6.67 -22.83 -32.85
N ALA A 494 7.72 -23.06 -32.06
CA ALA A 494 7.63 -23.08 -30.59
C ALA A 494 8.22 -21.83 -29.91
N SER A 495 8.90 -20.96 -30.66
CA SER A 495 9.43 -19.71 -30.10
C SER A 495 8.29 -18.70 -29.86
N VAL A 496 8.21 -18.14 -28.66
CA VAL A 496 7.18 -17.16 -28.28
C VAL A 496 7.82 -15.79 -28.05
N ILE A 497 7.36 -14.81 -28.82
CA ILE A 497 7.83 -13.42 -28.76
C ILE A 497 6.67 -12.53 -28.33
N VAL A 498 6.88 -11.68 -27.32
CA VAL A 498 5.86 -10.78 -26.79
C VAL A 498 6.36 -9.34 -26.81
N GLU A 499 5.53 -8.43 -27.32
CA GLU A 499 5.67 -7.00 -27.07
C GLU A 499 4.62 -6.53 -26.06
N LEU A 500 5.07 -5.88 -25.00
CA LEU A 500 4.23 -5.31 -23.95
C LEU A 500 4.28 -3.78 -24.05
N GLY A 501 3.11 -3.14 -24.11
CA GLY A 501 3.00 -1.69 -24.36
C GLY A 501 3.25 -1.32 -25.82
N SER A 502 2.60 -2.02 -26.74
CA SER A 502 2.93 -1.93 -28.17
C SER A 502 2.57 -0.60 -28.84
N GLY A 503 1.69 0.21 -28.26
CA GLY A 503 1.30 1.52 -28.76
C GLY A 503 0.85 1.47 -30.23
N SER A 504 1.55 2.23 -31.09
CA SER A 504 1.30 2.25 -32.54
C SER A 504 1.63 0.93 -33.26
N GLY A 505 2.38 0.02 -32.63
CA GLY A 505 2.76 -1.27 -33.21
C GLY A 505 4.00 -1.26 -34.11
N ALA A 506 4.78 -0.17 -34.09
CA ALA A 506 5.95 -0.03 -34.94
C ALA A 506 7.06 -1.04 -34.63
N VAL A 507 7.30 -1.36 -33.35
CA VAL A 507 8.33 -2.33 -32.93
C VAL A 507 7.91 -3.75 -33.33
N LEU A 508 6.65 -4.14 -33.07
CA LEU A 508 6.07 -5.39 -33.53
C LEU A 508 6.20 -5.53 -35.04
N HIS A 509 5.88 -4.47 -35.78
CA HIS A 509 6.00 -4.46 -37.22
C HIS A 509 7.46 -4.65 -37.68
N ALA A 510 8.42 -3.99 -37.03
CA ALA A 510 9.84 -4.15 -37.32
C ALA A 510 10.33 -5.59 -37.06
N LEU A 511 9.77 -6.26 -36.05
CA LEU A 511 10.05 -7.66 -35.71
C LEU A 511 9.36 -8.66 -36.63
N ALA A 512 8.06 -8.49 -36.89
CA ALA A 512 7.18 -9.51 -37.48
C ALA A 512 6.93 -9.36 -38.99
N CYS A 513 7.26 -8.22 -39.62
CA CYS A 513 6.93 -8.00 -41.03
C CYS A 513 7.85 -8.79 -41.98
N THR A 514 7.24 -9.65 -42.81
CA THR A 514 7.94 -10.62 -43.69
C THR A 514 7.82 -10.32 -45.18
N GLN A 515 7.04 -9.32 -45.64
CA GLN A 515 6.83 -9.07 -47.07
C GLN A 515 7.29 -7.70 -47.56
N ARG A 516 7.90 -7.69 -48.76
CA ARG A 516 8.27 -6.50 -49.57
C ARG A 516 7.06 -5.78 -50.22
N THR A 517 5.82 -6.03 -49.79
CA THR A 517 4.61 -5.69 -50.58
C THR A 517 3.55 -4.89 -49.82
N CYS A 518 3.92 -4.09 -48.83
CA CYS A 518 3.13 -2.90 -48.53
C CYS A 518 3.60 -1.80 -49.49
N GLY A 519 2.74 -1.32 -50.38
CA GLY A 519 3.05 -0.24 -51.34
C GLY A 519 3.28 1.14 -50.69
N ALA A 520 3.85 1.16 -49.48
CA ALA A 520 4.24 2.37 -48.77
C ALA A 520 5.55 2.93 -49.37
N PRO A 521 5.74 4.26 -49.37
CA PRO A 521 6.96 4.88 -49.87
C PRO A 521 8.21 4.27 -49.18
N PRO A 522 9.35 4.11 -49.89
CA PRO A 522 10.55 3.47 -49.36
C PRO A 522 11.06 4.05 -48.03
N ASP A 523 10.74 5.32 -47.76
CA ASP A 523 11.18 6.03 -46.56
C ASP A 523 10.36 5.67 -45.30
N GLU A 524 9.17 5.06 -45.44
CA GLU A 524 8.36 4.55 -44.33
C GLU A 524 8.62 3.05 -44.03
N CYS A 525 9.25 2.32 -44.95
CA CYS A 525 9.59 0.90 -44.78
C CYS A 525 11.00 0.69 -44.21
N ARG A 526 11.30 1.32 -43.07
CA ARG A 526 12.57 1.09 -42.34
C ARG A 526 12.70 -0.38 -41.92
N ALA A 527 13.50 -1.10 -42.71
CA ALA A 527 14.34 -2.25 -42.39
C ALA A 527 13.77 -3.33 -41.43
N ARG A 528 13.20 -4.37 -42.05
CA ARG A 528 13.01 -5.74 -41.54
C ARG A 528 14.14 -6.17 -40.59
N LEU A 529 13.81 -6.51 -39.34
CA LEU A 529 14.80 -7.05 -38.38
C LEU A 529 14.98 -8.57 -38.56
N LEU A 530 13.87 -9.32 -38.63
CA LEU A 530 13.90 -10.77 -38.82
C LEU A 530 13.72 -11.11 -40.33
N ASP A 531 14.75 -11.67 -40.96
CA ASP A 531 14.78 -12.03 -42.38
C ASP A 531 14.10 -13.38 -42.67
N ASP A 532 14.09 -13.81 -43.95
CA ASP A 532 13.48 -15.07 -44.38
C ASP A 532 14.08 -16.29 -43.65
N GLU A 533 15.29 -16.18 -43.08
CA GLU A 533 15.89 -17.27 -42.29
C GLU A 533 15.15 -17.55 -40.96
N LEU A 534 14.50 -16.55 -40.35
CA LEU A 534 13.65 -16.75 -39.16
C LEU A 534 12.23 -17.20 -39.50
N THR A 535 11.77 -16.97 -40.73
CA THR A 535 10.48 -17.53 -41.19
C THR A 535 10.49 -19.06 -41.24
N GLN A 536 11.68 -19.70 -41.25
CA GLN A 536 11.81 -21.14 -41.05
C GLN A 536 11.52 -21.58 -39.60
N CYS A 537 11.72 -20.69 -38.61
CA CYS A 537 11.46 -20.97 -37.19
C CYS A 537 10.03 -20.63 -36.77
N ARG A 538 9.26 -19.91 -37.59
CA ARG A 538 7.84 -19.51 -37.36
C ARG A 538 7.53 -19.11 -35.91
N PRO A 539 8.20 -18.09 -35.34
CA PRO A 539 7.88 -17.64 -33.99
C PRO A 539 6.43 -17.13 -33.91
N LEU A 540 5.78 -17.36 -32.78
CA LEU A 540 4.46 -16.83 -32.46
C LEU A 540 4.63 -15.46 -31.81
N PHE A 541 4.05 -14.43 -32.43
CA PHE A 541 4.12 -13.06 -31.91
C PHE A 541 2.85 -12.70 -31.15
N PHE A 542 3.02 -12.10 -29.99
CA PHE A 542 1.93 -11.44 -29.26
C PHE A 542 2.26 -9.96 -29.09
N ALA A 543 1.25 -9.10 -29.22
CA ALA A 543 1.36 -7.70 -28.81
C ALA A 543 0.20 -7.33 -27.90
N THR A 544 0.51 -6.65 -26.81
CA THR A 544 -0.48 -6.27 -25.80
C THR A 544 -0.42 -4.80 -25.44
N ASP A 545 -1.59 -4.19 -25.32
CA ASP A 545 -1.74 -2.82 -24.84
C ASP A 545 -3.03 -2.71 -24.01
N VAL A 546 -3.00 -1.83 -23.02
CA VAL A 546 -4.19 -1.51 -22.20
C VAL A 546 -5.09 -0.51 -22.94
N ASN A 547 -4.53 0.33 -23.81
CA ASN A 547 -5.23 1.33 -24.59
C ASN A 547 -5.94 0.69 -25.81
N SER A 548 -7.28 0.77 -25.85
CA SER A 548 -8.09 0.23 -26.93
C SER A 548 -7.82 0.86 -28.31
N ALA A 549 -7.47 2.14 -28.36
CA ALA A 549 -7.18 2.84 -29.61
C ALA A 549 -5.85 2.38 -30.22
N ALA A 550 -4.83 2.16 -29.39
CA ALA A 550 -3.57 1.52 -29.78
C ALA A 550 -3.83 0.12 -30.37
N MET A 551 -4.65 -0.69 -29.70
CA MET A 551 -5.03 -2.02 -30.19
C MET A 551 -5.83 -1.98 -31.51
N ALA A 552 -6.69 -0.97 -31.71
CA ALA A 552 -7.37 -0.76 -32.98
C ALA A 552 -6.38 -0.42 -34.11
N LYS A 553 -5.37 0.41 -33.83
CA LYS A 553 -4.33 0.77 -34.81
C LYS A 553 -3.46 -0.42 -35.19
N LEU A 554 -3.08 -1.24 -34.21
CA LEU A 554 -2.37 -2.50 -34.43
C LEU A 554 -3.15 -3.45 -35.33
N ARG A 555 -4.47 -3.58 -35.15
CA ARG A 555 -5.33 -4.40 -36.04
C ARG A 555 -5.35 -3.87 -37.47
N GLU A 556 -5.41 -2.56 -37.65
CA GLU A 556 -5.30 -1.92 -38.97
C GLU A 556 -3.95 -2.26 -39.63
N MET A 557 -2.85 -2.12 -38.89
CA MET A 557 -1.51 -2.47 -39.36
C MET A 557 -1.34 -3.95 -39.66
N GLN A 558 -1.90 -4.83 -38.81
CA GLN A 558 -1.91 -6.27 -39.03
C GLN A 558 -2.59 -6.62 -40.36
N CYS A 559 -3.74 -6.00 -40.64
CA CYS A 559 -4.47 -6.16 -41.89
C CYS A 559 -3.68 -5.62 -43.09
N ARG A 560 -3.16 -4.39 -42.98
CA ARG A 560 -2.41 -3.70 -44.04
C ARG A 560 -1.11 -4.41 -44.42
N CYS A 561 -0.40 -4.96 -43.43
CA CYS A 561 0.89 -5.61 -43.60
C CYS A 561 0.80 -7.14 -43.66
N GLN A 562 -0.42 -7.71 -43.63
CA GLN A 562 -0.69 -9.16 -43.70
C GLN A 562 0.09 -9.97 -42.64
N LEU A 563 0.19 -9.44 -41.43
CA LEU A 563 0.85 -10.10 -40.30
C LEU A 563 -0.05 -11.25 -39.79
N THR A 564 0.09 -12.43 -40.39
CA THR A 564 -0.79 -13.59 -40.13
C THR A 564 -0.43 -14.39 -38.88
N ASP A 565 0.81 -14.23 -38.37
CA ASP A 565 1.33 -14.95 -37.20
C ASP A 565 1.44 -14.06 -35.94
N VAL A 566 0.64 -12.98 -35.89
CA VAL A 566 0.59 -12.02 -34.79
C VAL A 566 -0.77 -12.09 -34.10
N GLU A 567 -0.76 -12.30 -32.79
CA GLU A 567 -1.96 -12.25 -31.94
C GLU A 567 -1.99 -10.94 -31.14
N LEU A 568 -3.13 -10.25 -31.22
CA LEU A 568 -3.32 -8.93 -30.63
C LEU A 568 -4.25 -9.02 -29.41
N VAL A 569 -3.76 -8.61 -28.23
CA VAL A 569 -4.47 -8.87 -26.97
C VAL A 569 -4.56 -7.60 -26.14
N GLN A 570 -5.78 -7.08 -25.99
CA GLN A 570 -6.01 -5.90 -25.15
C GLN A 570 -6.10 -6.34 -23.68
N ALA A 571 -5.06 -6.09 -22.90
CA ALA A 571 -4.89 -6.65 -21.56
C ALA A 571 -3.76 -5.95 -20.79
N ASP A 572 -3.88 -5.81 -19.47
CA ASP A 572 -2.71 -5.60 -18.60
C ASP A 572 -2.12 -6.97 -18.25
N LEU A 573 -1.12 -7.43 -19.02
CA LEU A 573 -0.45 -8.72 -18.77
C LEU A 573 0.19 -8.80 -17.37
N LEU A 574 0.56 -7.68 -16.76
CA LEU A 574 1.12 -7.64 -15.40
C LEU A 574 0.04 -7.88 -14.32
N GLU A 575 -1.24 -7.69 -14.64
CA GLU A 575 -2.35 -8.15 -13.80
C GLU A 575 -2.57 -9.66 -13.97
N PHE A 576 -2.50 -10.16 -15.21
CA PHE A 576 -2.70 -11.58 -15.50
C PHE A 576 -1.63 -12.48 -14.87
N TRP A 577 -0.36 -12.06 -14.90
CA TRP A 577 0.74 -12.81 -14.29
C TRP A 577 0.77 -12.72 -12.76
N ALA A 578 -0.02 -11.84 -12.14
CA ALA A 578 -0.12 -11.71 -10.70
C ALA A 578 -1.06 -12.73 -10.02
N ALA A 579 -1.83 -13.53 -10.79
CA ALA A 579 -2.86 -14.43 -10.24
C ALA A 579 -2.27 -15.59 -9.41
N PRO A 580 -2.80 -15.88 -8.20
CA PRO A 580 -2.27 -16.90 -7.29
C PRO A 580 -2.59 -18.35 -7.71
N GLN A 581 -1.60 -19.24 -7.55
CA GLN A 581 -1.70 -20.70 -7.78
C GLN A 581 -2.64 -21.45 -6.81
N SER A 582 -3.27 -20.79 -5.84
CA SER A 582 -3.99 -21.46 -4.75
C SER A 582 -5.50 -21.72 -5.00
N ALA A 583 -6.04 -21.39 -6.17
CA ALA A 583 -7.49 -21.43 -6.44
C ALA A 583 -8.00 -22.71 -7.15
N VAL A 584 -7.33 -23.86 -7.04
CA VAL A 584 -7.76 -25.12 -7.71
C VAL A 584 -8.06 -26.28 -6.75
N ALA A 585 -7.92 -26.10 -5.43
CA ALA A 585 -8.13 -27.20 -4.48
C ALA A 585 -9.61 -27.47 -4.08
N SER A 586 -10.59 -26.71 -4.58
CA SER A 586 -12.01 -26.86 -4.18
C SER A 586 -12.96 -27.34 -5.28
N ALA A 587 -12.47 -27.79 -6.43
CA ALA A 587 -13.29 -28.52 -7.40
C ALA A 587 -13.27 -30.02 -7.07
N GLY A 588 -14.43 -30.56 -6.70
CA GLY A 588 -14.62 -31.93 -6.26
C GLY A 588 -14.02 -33.00 -7.16
N ALA A 589 -13.62 -34.11 -6.54
CA ALA A 589 -13.10 -35.30 -7.16
C ALA A 589 -14.00 -35.76 -8.33
N GLY A 590 -13.51 -35.62 -9.55
CA GLY A 590 -14.29 -35.95 -10.74
C GLY A 590 -13.64 -35.69 -12.09
N SER A 591 -12.32 -35.72 -12.22
CA SER A 591 -11.59 -36.22 -13.40
C SER A 591 -10.10 -36.02 -13.18
N ALA A 592 -9.35 -37.11 -13.20
CA ALA A 592 -7.91 -37.05 -13.32
C ALA A 592 -7.58 -36.63 -14.77
N SER A 593 -7.03 -35.42 -14.97
CA SER A 593 -5.97 -35.10 -15.97
C SER A 593 -5.78 -33.60 -16.32
N CYS A 594 -6.19 -32.61 -15.50
CA CYS A 594 -5.97 -31.19 -15.87
C CYS A 594 -4.94 -30.43 -15.01
N VAL A 595 -4.45 -31.00 -13.91
CA VAL A 595 -3.56 -30.30 -12.96
C VAL A 595 -2.07 -30.38 -13.34
N SER A 596 -1.72 -30.99 -14.48
CA SER A 596 -0.32 -31.09 -14.96
C SER A 596 0.01 -30.19 -16.15
N LEU A 597 -0.88 -29.27 -16.54
CA LEU A 597 -0.77 -28.48 -17.77
C LEU A 597 -0.45 -26.99 -17.56
N GLU A 598 -0.42 -26.50 -16.32
CA GLU A 598 -0.22 -25.07 -15.98
C GLU A 598 1.23 -24.57 -16.14
N ARG A 599 2.14 -25.33 -16.75
CA ARG A 599 3.59 -25.01 -16.86
C ARG A 599 4.16 -25.01 -18.28
N HIS A 600 3.38 -24.79 -19.34
CA HIS A 600 3.84 -25.19 -20.69
C HIS A 600 4.09 -24.07 -21.70
N VAL A 601 3.90 -22.79 -21.37
CA VAL A 601 4.28 -21.70 -22.28
C VAL A 601 5.23 -20.74 -21.57
N GLN A 602 6.49 -20.75 -22.01
CA GLN A 602 7.55 -19.85 -21.56
C GLN A 602 7.87 -18.87 -22.69
N LEU A 603 8.16 -17.63 -22.34
CA LEU A 603 8.50 -16.56 -23.28
C LEU A 603 10.00 -16.62 -23.62
N ASP A 604 10.33 -16.61 -24.90
CA ASP A 604 11.73 -16.65 -25.37
C ASP A 604 12.29 -15.24 -25.56
N VAL A 605 11.44 -14.32 -26.05
CA VAL A 605 11.79 -12.91 -26.19
C VAL A 605 10.63 -12.06 -25.71
N LEU A 606 10.93 -11.10 -24.83
CA LEU A 606 10.00 -10.05 -24.44
C LEU A 606 10.60 -8.67 -24.71
N VAL A 607 9.81 -7.82 -25.35
CA VAL A 607 10.16 -6.42 -25.59
C VAL A 607 9.17 -5.56 -24.81
N PHE A 608 9.68 -4.65 -23.99
CA PHE A 608 8.86 -3.80 -23.15
C PHE A 608 9.19 -2.33 -23.37
N ASN A 609 8.22 -1.59 -23.89
CA ASN A 609 8.19 -0.13 -23.87
C ASN A 609 7.22 0.33 -22.75
N PRO A 610 7.71 0.53 -21.50
CA PRO A 610 6.84 0.85 -20.38
C PRO A 610 6.33 2.29 -20.41
N PRO A 611 5.21 2.58 -19.74
CA PRO A 611 4.95 3.93 -19.23
C PRO A 611 6.08 4.31 -18.27
N TYR A 612 6.96 5.23 -18.69
CA TYR A 612 8.21 5.56 -17.97
C TYR A 612 8.30 7.02 -17.51
N VAL A 613 7.28 7.85 -17.79
CA VAL A 613 7.29 9.28 -17.43
C VAL A 613 6.91 9.42 -15.96
N ALA A 614 7.66 10.25 -15.22
CA ALA A 614 7.33 10.53 -13.84
C ALA A 614 5.98 11.25 -13.75
N THR A 615 5.05 10.67 -13.01
CA THR A 615 3.67 11.16 -12.87
C THR A 615 3.29 11.10 -11.40
N ASP A 616 2.57 12.11 -10.90
CA ASP A 616 2.11 12.08 -9.52
C ASP A 616 1.08 10.97 -9.30
N GLN A 617 0.88 10.60 -8.03
CA GLN A 617 0.10 9.42 -7.69
C GLN A 617 -1.39 9.56 -8.05
N GLN A 618 -1.94 10.78 -8.07
CA GLN A 618 -3.35 11.00 -8.41
C GLN A 618 -3.54 10.92 -9.92
N GLU A 619 -2.68 11.58 -10.69
CA GLU A 619 -2.68 11.50 -12.16
C GLU A 619 -2.39 10.08 -12.66
N PHE A 620 -1.45 9.37 -12.01
CA PHE A 620 -1.14 7.98 -12.33
C PHE A 620 -2.32 7.04 -12.06
N ALA A 621 -2.99 7.17 -10.90
CA ALA A 621 -4.17 6.37 -10.57
C ALA A 621 -5.33 6.66 -11.54
N HIS A 622 -5.53 7.93 -11.90
CA HIS A 622 -6.55 8.33 -12.87
C HIS A 622 -6.27 7.74 -14.27
N ALA A 623 -5.02 7.81 -14.73
CA ALA A 623 -4.59 7.24 -16.01
C ALA A 623 -4.86 5.72 -16.08
N LEU A 624 -4.53 4.99 -15.01
CA LEU A 624 -4.79 3.53 -14.94
C LEU A 624 -6.28 3.19 -14.91
N GLU A 625 -7.11 4.02 -14.28
CA GLU A 625 -8.57 3.81 -14.22
C GLU A 625 -9.23 4.06 -15.57
N GLN A 626 -8.85 5.14 -16.26
CA GLN A 626 -9.44 5.49 -17.56
C GLN A 626 -8.94 4.62 -18.72
N ARG A 627 -7.74 4.02 -18.58
CA ARG A 627 -7.07 3.22 -19.63
C ARG A 627 -6.97 3.98 -20.97
N ASP A 628 -6.85 5.29 -20.89
CA ASP A 628 -6.75 6.19 -22.03
C ASP A 628 -5.28 6.42 -22.43
N ILE A 629 -5.02 7.40 -23.29
CA ILE A 629 -3.67 7.72 -23.77
C ILE A 629 -2.71 8.10 -22.63
N TYR A 630 -3.19 8.58 -21.48
CA TYR A 630 -2.31 8.93 -20.36
C TYR A 630 -1.68 7.68 -19.73
N ALA A 631 -2.37 6.54 -19.78
CA ALA A 631 -1.82 5.26 -19.33
C ALA A 631 -0.63 4.80 -20.16
N SER A 632 -0.47 5.31 -21.39
CA SER A 632 0.65 4.94 -22.28
C SER A 632 1.99 5.52 -21.83
N TRP A 633 2.01 6.64 -21.09
CA TRP A 633 3.27 7.25 -20.63
C TRP A 633 3.40 7.37 -19.11
N ALA A 634 2.30 7.33 -18.35
CA ALA A 634 2.33 7.58 -16.92
C ALA A 634 3.01 6.42 -16.17
N GLY A 635 4.24 6.64 -15.69
CA GLY A 635 5.06 5.64 -15.00
C GLY A 635 5.03 5.74 -13.47
N GLY A 636 4.22 6.66 -12.92
CA GLY A 636 4.10 6.90 -11.48
C GLY A 636 5.35 7.54 -10.89
N GLU A 637 5.60 7.32 -9.60
CA GLU A 637 6.75 7.91 -8.90
C GLU A 637 8.09 7.58 -9.58
N ASN A 638 8.87 8.60 -9.93
CA ASN A 638 10.12 8.51 -10.71
C ASN A 638 9.95 7.80 -12.08
N GLY A 639 8.72 7.60 -12.54
CA GLY A 639 8.39 6.89 -13.77
C GLY A 639 8.67 5.39 -13.73
N ALA A 640 8.90 4.80 -12.55
CA ALA A 640 9.39 3.42 -12.43
C ALA A 640 8.34 2.43 -11.90
N GLN A 641 7.15 2.85 -11.50
CA GLN A 641 6.19 1.98 -10.80
C GLN A 641 5.73 0.81 -11.66
N VAL A 642 5.45 1.02 -12.96
CA VAL A 642 5.08 -0.06 -13.88
C VAL A 642 6.26 -1.00 -14.13
N ILE A 643 7.48 -0.45 -14.26
CA ILE A 643 8.71 -1.23 -14.44
C ILE A 643 8.97 -2.13 -13.22
N LEU A 644 8.77 -1.62 -12.01
CA LEU A 644 8.96 -2.38 -10.78
C LEU A 644 7.95 -3.54 -10.66
N ARG A 645 6.68 -3.33 -11.06
CA ARG A 645 5.69 -4.42 -11.16
C ARG A 645 6.15 -5.51 -12.14
N PHE A 646 6.68 -5.10 -13.29
CA PHE A 646 7.22 -6.03 -14.30
C PHE A 646 8.39 -6.87 -13.76
N VAL A 647 9.37 -6.24 -13.11
CA VAL A 647 10.57 -6.91 -12.57
C VAL A 647 10.21 -8.02 -11.56
N GLN A 648 9.13 -7.86 -10.80
CA GLN A 648 8.68 -8.83 -9.79
C GLN A 648 8.11 -10.12 -10.40
N GLN A 649 7.59 -10.06 -11.61
CA GLN A 649 6.78 -11.15 -12.18
C GLN A 649 7.46 -11.87 -13.34
N ILE A 650 8.33 -11.17 -14.08
CA ILE A 650 8.87 -11.64 -15.36
C ILE A 650 9.61 -12.98 -15.28
N ALA A 651 10.30 -13.29 -14.17
CA ALA A 651 10.99 -14.56 -13.97
C ALA A 651 10.06 -15.80 -14.06
N ASN A 652 8.78 -15.64 -13.75
CA ASN A 652 7.81 -16.74 -13.70
C ASN A 652 7.38 -17.22 -15.09
N VAL A 653 7.56 -16.37 -16.11
CA VAL A 653 7.06 -16.61 -17.46
C VAL A 653 8.17 -16.75 -18.50
N MET A 654 9.41 -16.36 -18.17
CA MET A 654 10.54 -16.47 -19.10
C MET A 654 11.08 -17.89 -19.24
N ALA A 655 11.51 -18.21 -20.45
CA ALA A 655 12.30 -19.38 -20.78
C ALA A 655 13.74 -19.26 -20.26
N ASP A 656 14.35 -20.38 -19.88
CA ASP A 656 15.80 -20.40 -19.59
C ASP A 656 16.59 -19.95 -20.83
N GLY A 657 17.47 -18.97 -20.67
CA GLY A 657 18.17 -18.30 -21.77
C GLY A 657 17.34 -17.24 -22.52
N GLY A 658 16.09 -17.00 -22.12
CA GLY A 658 15.21 -16.02 -22.74
C GLY A 658 15.69 -14.58 -22.55
N LEU A 659 15.29 -13.71 -23.49
CA LEU A 659 15.75 -12.32 -23.58
C LEU A 659 14.64 -11.34 -23.23
N VAL A 660 14.98 -10.30 -22.48
CA VAL A 660 14.12 -9.15 -22.20
C VAL A 660 14.81 -7.88 -22.68
N TYR A 661 14.11 -7.07 -23.47
CA TYR A 661 14.54 -5.73 -23.88
C TYR A 661 13.66 -4.70 -23.17
N LEU A 662 14.24 -3.90 -22.30
CA LEU A 662 13.53 -2.94 -21.47
C LEU A 662 14.04 -1.52 -21.76
N LEU A 663 13.14 -0.66 -22.23
CA LEU A 663 13.40 0.76 -22.38
C LEU A 663 13.24 1.48 -21.02
N MET A 664 14.18 2.36 -20.68
CA MET A 664 14.16 3.17 -19.45
C MET A 664 14.71 4.58 -19.68
N LEU A 665 14.13 5.56 -19.00
CA LEU A 665 14.72 6.88 -18.78
C LEU A 665 15.70 6.87 -17.60
N ASP A 666 16.68 7.78 -17.61
CA ASP A 666 17.60 8.00 -16.48
C ASP A 666 16.88 8.24 -15.15
N VAL A 667 15.74 8.96 -15.17
CA VAL A 667 14.93 9.21 -13.96
C VAL A 667 14.37 7.94 -13.33
N ASN A 668 14.21 6.85 -14.11
CA ASN A 668 13.76 5.56 -13.61
C ASN A 668 14.85 4.82 -12.81
N ARG A 669 16.08 5.35 -12.77
CA ARG A 669 17.27 4.76 -12.13
C ARG A 669 17.62 3.37 -12.71
N PRO A 670 18.01 3.28 -14.00
CA PRO A 670 18.23 2.00 -14.69
C PRO A 670 19.19 1.03 -13.99
N LEU A 671 20.24 1.54 -13.33
CA LEU A 671 21.18 0.70 -12.58
C LEU A 671 20.54 0.00 -11.39
N GLN A 672 19.60 0.66 -10.70
CA GLN A 672 18.87 0.05 -9.57
C GLN A 672 17.92 -1.03 -10.09
N ILE A 673 17.23 -0.76 -11.20
CA ILE A 673 16.37 -1.74 -11.87
C ILE A 673 17.18 -2.96 -12.35
N ALA A 674 18.39 -2.74 -12.89
CA ALA A 674 19.27 -3.81 -13.32
C ALA A 674 19.72 -4.72 -12.17
N GLU A 675 20.02 -4.15 -10.99
CA GLU A 675 20.32 -4.95 -9.80
C GLU A 675 19.10 -5.73 -9.29
N LEU A 676 17.88 -5.18 -9.39
CA LEU A 676 16.65 -5.90 -9.05
C LEU A 676 16.38 -7.06 -10.02
N MET A 677 16.56 -6.85 -11.32
CA MET A 677 16.50 -7.90 -12.34
C MET A 677 17.53 -8.99 -12.05
N LYS A 678 18.76 -8.63 -11.69
CA LYS A 678 19.80 -9.57 -11.27
C LYS A 678 19.41 -10.41 -10.07
N ALA A 679 18.79 -9.80 -9.08
CA ALA A 679 18.26 -10.51 -7.93
C ALA A 679 17.16 -11.54 -8.29
N ASN A 680 16.56 -11.43 -9.50
CA ASN A 680 15.57 -12.35 -10.03
C ASN A 680 16.12 -13.28 -11.13
N GLY A 681 17.44 -13.48 -11.17
CA GLY A 681 18.09 -14.44 -12.08
C GLY A 681 18.32 -13.91 -13.50
N PHE A 682 18.40 -12.59 -13.67
CA PHE A 682 18.71 -11.97 -14.96
C PHE A 682 20.08 -11.32 -15.01
N GLN A 683 20.81 -11.50 -16.12
CA GLN A 683 22.03 -10.73 -16.36
C GLN A 683 21.74 -9.61 -17.36
N GLY A 684 21.95 -8.37 -16.93
CA GLY A 684 21.59 -7.17 -17.67
C GLY A 684 22.79 -6.37 -18.17
N GLU A 685 22.70 -5.86 -19.40
CA GLU A 685 23.59 -4.81 -19.89
C GLU A 685 22.80 -3.73 -20.67
N CYS A 686 23.28 -2.49 -20.59
CA CYS A 686 22.77 -1.41 -21.43
C CYS A 686 23.32 -1.60 -22.84
N ILE A 687 22.45 -1.80 -23.83
CA ILE A 687 22.86 -2.07 -25.21
C ILE A 687 22.88 -0.82 -26.08
N GLU A 688 21.96 0.11 -25.86
CA GLU A 688 21.88 1.35 -26.62
C GLU A 688 21.41 2.50 -25.71
N THR A 689 21.88 3.72 -25.97
CA THR A 689 21.43 4.93 -25.28
C THR A 689 21.25 6.06 -26.25
N ARG A 690 20.28 6.93 -26.00
CA ARG A 690 20.06 8.15 -26.79
C ARG A 690 19.68 9.30 -25.88
N THR A 691 20.15 10.50 -26.23
CA THR A 691 19.83 11.73 -25.52
C THR A 691 18.97 12.60 -26.42
N THR A 692 17.77 12.95 -25.98
CA THR A 692 16.82 13.85 -26.65
C THR A 692 16.51 15.02 -25.76
N GLY A 693 17.07 16.19 -26.10
CA GLY A 693 16.94 17.37 -25.26
C GLY A 693 17.58 17.16 -23.88
N ILE A 694 16.76 17.21 -22.82
CA ILE A 694 17.19 16.98 -21.43
C ILE A 694 17.00 15.52 -20.97
N GLU A 695 16.35 14.69 -21.79
CA GLU A 695 16.05 13.31 -21.46
C GLU A 695 17.11 12.38 -22.03
N ARG A 696 17.46 11.36 -21.25
CA ARG A 696 18.35 10.29 -21.68
C ARG A 696 17.62 8.96 -21.54
N LEU A 697 17.41 8.33 -22.70
CA LEU A 697 16.81 7.01 -22.85
C LEU A 697 17.90 5.96 -22.97
N SER A 698 17.61 4.77 -22.48
CA SER A 698 18.47 3.60 -22.57
C SER A 698 17.63 2.34 -22.81
N VAL A 699 18.13 1.44 -23.64
CA VAL A 699 17.58 0.08 -23.79
C VAL A 699 18.53 -0.88 -23.11
N TRP A 700 17.99 -1.65 -22.17
CA TRP A 700 18.72 -2.69 -21.46
C TRP A 700 18.28 -4.05 -21.93
N ARG A 701 19.25 -4.91 -22.21
CA ARG A 701 19.02 -6.32 -22.52
C ARG A 701 19.30 -7.15 -21.28
N PHE A 702 18.35 -7.97 -20.89
CA PHE A 702 18.48 -8.95 -19.83
C PHE A 702 18.38 -10.36 -20.38
N THR A 703 19.21 -11.28 -19.87
CA THR A 703 19.14 -12.72 -20.19
C THR A 703 18.76 -13.49 -18.93
N TYR A 704 17.72 -14.32 -19.00
CA TYR A 704 17.23 -15.09 -17.87
C TYR A 704 18.01 -16.41 -17.69
N SER A 705 18.33 -16.75 -16.43
CA SER A 705 18.80 -18.07 -16.04
C SER A 705 17.98 -18.61 -14.87
N SER A 706 17.28 -19.71 -15.10
CA SER A 706 16.55 -20.46 -14.09
C SER A 706 17.46 -21.03 -13.00
N VAL A 707 18.72 -21.32 -13.31
CA VAL A 707 19.72 -21.78 -12.34
C VAL A 707 20.13 -20.65 -11.40
N GLU A 708 20.39 -19.46 -11.92
CA GLU A 708 20.71 -18.28 -11.10
C GLU A 708 19.50 -17.78 -10.31
N SER A 709 18.30 -17.90 -10.88
CA SER A 709 17.03 -17.64 -10.20
C SER A 709 16.83 -18.60 -9.01
N ASN A 710 17.01 -19.91 -9.22
CA ASN A 710 16.92 -20.91 -8.15
C ASN A 710 18.05 -20.78 -7.14
N ALA A 711 19.27 -20.42 -7.54
CA ALA A 711 20.37 -20.16 -6.60
C ALA A 711 20.10 -18.91 -5.76
N SER A 712 19.52 -17.87 -6.35
CA SER A 712 19.07 -16.67 -5.62
C SER A 712 17.91 -16.98 -4.69
N HIS A 713 16.97 -17.82 -5.13
CA HIS A 713 15.86 -18.34 -4.31
C HIS A 713 16.36 -19.20 -3.15
N PHE A 714 17.29 -20.13 -3.41
CA PHE A 714 17.88 -21.03 -2.43
C PHE A 714 18.82 -20.29 -1.48
N THR A 715 19.52 -19.24 -1.94
CA THR A 715 20.29 -18.34 -1.07
C THR A 715 19.34 -17.51 -0.20
N ARG A 716 18.20 -17.03 -0.74
CA ARG A 716 17.14 -16.38 0.04
C ARG A 716 16.46 -17.36 1.01
N GLU A 717 16.30 -18.63 0.67
CA GLU A 717 15.76 -19.69 1.56
C GLU A 717 16.76 -20.11 2.62
N ILE A 718 18.05 -20.25 2.30
CA ILE A 718 19.10 -20.52 3.28
C ILE A 718 19.23 -19.33 4.24
N LEU A 719 19.14 -18.09 3.75
CA LEU A 719 19.10 -16.88 4.57
C LEU A 719 17.77 -16.67 5.32
N ARG A 720 16.70 -17.40 4.97
CA ARG A 720 15.41 -17.44 5.69
C ARG A 720 15.33 -18.61 6.69
N SER A 721 16.10 -19.68 6.45
CA SER A 721 16.18 -20.89 7.29
C SER A 721 17.29 -20.82 8.35
N ARG A 722 18.16 -19.81 8.25
CA ARG A 722 19.02 -19.31 9.31
C ARG A 722 18.41 -18.04 9.88
#